data_AF-A0A962D4W9-F1
#
_entry.id   AF-A0A962D4W9-F1
#
_cell.length_a   1.000
_cell.length_b   1.000
_cell.length_c   1.000
_cell.angle_alpha   90.00
_cell.angle_beta   90.00
_cell.angle_gamma   90.00
#
_symmetry.space_group_name_H-M   'P 1'
#
loop_
_entity.id
_entity.type
_entity.pdbx_description
1 polymer ?
#
loop_
_entity_poly.entity_id
_entity_poly.type
_entity_poly.pdbx_seq_one_letter_code
_entity_poly.pdbx_strand_id
1 'polypeptide(L)'
;PYRESAWRHLVYNKRNRQVVRIDEIGDSCLELPEDHGIVFPGGYYLESGESKHFAELGHDFAGFRLKRQIRAPSGEDVLYVFHEELSGRYALLPYNLIDRSIGSPLLANGYARFDDGRLLLFTPELDEPARLHTMQLWSSPFCSDEHAAAQVRPEGLLGRLGNAVLVRGLAELRQLARLAEDADTRPAYERLIRLAARSRDAYPWLAEAEAGALHEPLQEIHKAADAALQAYERLEVQRAQARQAVDHAAGEVRELLSQTESLLWQQPDDFTRAIAALKRRRGELVGLAEQPHVDEQAIAQLDGQLQDTLRRVGDRAIKFFSDPAAFADLRSGLEQLSSEVEQAATSAALRPLAEQLDELAESLDGLSELIAGFEQTDAQARAELLAATSGLYADVNRLRSRLKQRSEGLVETEQGLEFGAQLTVLEQSLQHQLARCDTPEAADEGLARAISQIETLEGRFATQPRFAEELVQRRETVLEAFAARREQLQAERNRRTSALRVAVERILDGVPRRVGRLTDGEAIHAFFAADTLVERARHQIDQLRELGENVAADELASRLQALKEAGLRDARDRAELGTSGDSLALGAQRFSIERQALEPVLLPGPEALQLQLAGTDYRRQLQWPEAERFREVWTQLLVSENADVYR
;
A
#
# COMPACT_ATOMS: atom_id res chain seq x y z
N PRO A 1 -56.16 16.25 37.15
CA PRO A 1 -55.65 15.00 37.78
C PRO A 1 -55.98 14.83 39.26
N TYR A 2 -56.08 15.89 40.10
CA TYR A 2 -56.26 15.70 41.56
C TYR A 2 -57.53 16.29 42.23
N ARG A 3 -58.43 17.00 41.52
CA ARG A 3 -59.68 17.57 42.09
C ARG A 3 -59.49 18.34 43.42
N GLU A 4 -58.36 19.01 43.59
CA GLU A 4 -58.10 19.81 44.80
C GLU A 4 -58.84 21.14 44.72
N SER A 5 -59.43 21.55 45.84
CA SER A 5 -60.16 22.83 45.98
C SER A 5 -59.25 24.01 46.37
N ALA A 6 -58.00 23.73 46.77
CA ALA A 6 -57.02 24.74 47.16
C ALA A 6 -55.95 24.91 46.07
N TRP A 7 -55.53 26.16 45.84
CA TRP A 7 -54.44 26.48 44.92
C TRP A 7 -53.10 26.11 45.54
N ARG A 8 -52.23 25.44 44.77
CA ARG A 8 -50.83 25.18 45.15
C ARG A 8 -49.95 26.25 44.53
N HIS A 9 -49.02 26.79 45.29
CA HIS A 9 -48.04 27.73 44.77
C HIS A 9 -46.65 27.07 44.74
N LEU A 10 -45.97 27.20 43.60
CA LEU A 10 -44.72 26.50 43.29
C LEU A 10 -43.67 27.50 42.83
N VAL A 11 -42.47 27.36 43.37
CA VAL A 11 -41.27 28.08 42.93
C VAL A 11 -40.45 27.13 42.08
N TYR A 12 -40.32 27.44 40.79
CA TYR A 12 -39.42 26.72 39.89
C TYR A 12 -38.10 27.47 39.74
N ASN A 13 -37.03 26.87 40.25
CA ASN A 13 -35.70 27.43 40.10
C ASN A 13 -35.08 26.91 38.80
N LYS A 14 -34.99 27.81 37.80
CA LYS A 14 -34.45 27.49 36.47
C LYS A 14 -32.98 27.05 36.50
N ARG A 15 -32.22 27.38 37.55
CA ARG A 15 -30.78 27.13 37.64
C ARG A 15 -30.46 25.71 38.08
N ASN A 16 -31.08 25.24 39.15
CA ASN A 16 -30.94 23.86 39.62
C ASN A 16 -32.01 22.91 39.05
N ARG A 17 -32.97 23.45 38.28
CA ARG A 17 -34.10 22.71 37.68
C ARG A 17 -35.00 22.01 38.72
N GLN A 18 -35.08 22.56 39.93
CA GLN A 18 -35.90 22.03 41.01
C GLN A 18 -37.19 22.84 41.16
N VAL A 19 -38.25 22.16 41.62
CA VAL A 19 -39.53 22.76 41.98
C VAL A 19 -39.74 22.58 43.48
N VAL A 20 -39.99 23.68 44.19
CA VAL A 20 -40.33 23.67 45.62
C VAL A 20 -41.74 24.23 45.78
N ARG A 21 -42.55 23.60 46.63
CA ARG A 21 -43.88 24.10 47.00
C ARG A 21 -43.75 25.08 48.16
N ILE A 22 -44.22 26.30 47.97
CA ILE A 22 -44.23 27.38 48.96
C ILE A 22 -45.58 28.07 48.79
N ASP A 23 -46.54 27.77 49.65
CA ASP A 23 -47.92 28.23 49.46
C ASP A 23 -48.12 29.70 49.89
N GLU A 24 -47.30 30.18 50.83
CA GLU A 24 -47.32 31.53 51.40
C GLU A 24 -47.00 32.63 50.37
N ILE A 25 -46.40 32.28 49.23
CA ILE A 25 -46.22 33.22 48.11
C ILE A 25 -47.56 33.64 47.50
N GLY A 26 -48.62 32.85 47.70
CA GLY A 26 -49.98 33.18 47.30
C GLY A 26 -50.58 34.34 48.10
N ASP A 27 -50.13 34.55 49.34
CA ASP A 27 -50.56 35.68 50.17
C ASP A 27 -49.78 36.96 49.82
N SER A 28 -48.46 36.86 49.76
CA SER A 28 -47.58 37.97 49.39
C SER A 28 -46.23 37.43 48.93
N CYS A 29 -45.72 37.95 47.81
CA CYS A 29 -44.41 37.57 47.27
C CYS A 29 -43.69 38.80 46.75
N LEU A 30 -42.44 39.00 47.18
CA LEU A 30 -41.61 40.11 46.75
C LEU A 30 -40.24 39.61 46.31
N GLU A 31 -39.64 40.33 45.38
CA GLU A 31 -38.26 40.13 44.97
C GLU A 31 -37.30 40.69 46.04
N LEU A 32 -36.30 39.89 46.40
CA LEU A 32 -35.18 40.33 47.21
C LEU A 32 -34.27 41.24 46.38
N PRO A 33 -33.53 42.19 47.00
CA PRO A 33 -32.66 43.11 46.26
C PRO A 33 -31.61 42.37 45.42
N GLU A 34 -31.17 43.00 44.32
CA GLU A 34 -30.11 42.49 43.43
C GLU A 34 -30.41 41.07 42.88
N ASP A 35 -31.69 40.78 42.62
CA ASP A 35 -32.20 39.50 42.11
C ASP A 35 -31.80 38.28 42.98
N HIS A 36 -31.58 38.49 44.28
CA HIS A 36 -31.12 37.43 45.19
C HIS A 36 -32.14 36.30 45.37
N GLY A 37 -33.40 36.51 45.01
CA GLY A 37 -34.48 35.55 45.15
C GLY A 37 -35.79 36.23 45.52
N ILE A 38 -36.61 35.56 46.32
CA ILE A 38 -37.91 36.06 46.77
C ILE A 38 -38.06 35.98 48.29
N VAL A 39 -38.85 36.89 48.85
CA VAL A 39 -39.30 36.89 50.25
C VAL A 39 -40.82 36.81 50.29
N PHE A 40 -41.31 36.05 51.26
CA PHE A 40 -42.72 35.84 51.54
C PHE A 40 -42.95 35.86 53.06
N PRO A 41 -44.19 35.96 53.56
CA PRO A 41 -44.42 36.20 54.98
C PRO A 41 -43.77 35.19 55.92
N GLY A 42 -43.73 33.93 55.51
CA GLY A 42 -43.16 32.83 56.29
C GLY A 42 -41.69 32.54 56.01
N GLY A 43 -40.98 33.30 55.18
CA GLY A 43 -39.62 32.94 54.79
C GLY A 43 -39.05 33.60 53.55
N TYR A 44 -38.01 32.98 53.01
CA TYR A 44 -37.39 33.41 51.76
C TYR A 44 -36.86 32.22 50.97
N TYR A 45 -36.72 32.43 49.66
CA TYR A 45 -36.13 31.48 48.72
C TYR A 45 -35.07 32.20 47.91
N LEU A 46 -33.81 31.76 48.01
CA LEU A 46 -32.70 32.34 47.27
C LEU A 46 -32.56 31.72 45.89
N GLU A 47 -31.94 32.48 45.01
CA GLU A 47 -31.57 32.04 43.67
C GLU A 47 -30.60 30.83 43.67
N SER A 48 -29.81 30.64 44.74
CA SER A 48 -28.99 29.43 44.94
C SER A 48 -29.81 28.15 45.11
N GLY A 49 -31.10 28.27 45.44
CA GLY A 49 -31.97 27.16 45.82
C GLY A 49 -32.08 26.97 47.33
N GLU A 50 -31.28 27.70 48.12
CA GLU A 50 -31.42 27.74 49.57
C GLU A 50 -32.72 28.43 49.95
N SER A 51 -33.52 27.78 50.81
CA SER A 51 -34.80 28.30 51.27
C SER A 51 -34.92 28.11 52.77
N LYS A 52 -35.45 29.12 53.45
CA LYS A 52 -35.74 29.03 54.88
C LYS A 52 -37.21 29.36 55.12
N HIS A 53 -37.90 28.42 55.75
CA HIS A 53 -39.27 28.58 56.22
C HIS A 53 -39.26 28.69 57.74
N PHE A 54 -39.93 29.71 58.26
CA PHE A 54 -40.04 29.97 59.69
C PHE A 54 -41.26 29.28 60.32
N ALA A 55 -41.98 28.43 59.58
CA ALA A 55 -43.09 27.64 60.09
C ALA A 55 -42.67 26.73 61.28
N GLU A 56 -41.40 26.31 61.33
CA GLU A 56 -40.83 25.54 62.44
C GLU A 56 -40.84 26.27 63.78
N LEU A 57 -40.99 27.61 63.77
CA LEU A 57 -41.14 28.42 64.99
C LEU A 57 -42.54 28.29 65.62
N GLY A 58 -43.44 27.48 65.04
CA GLY A 58 -44.79 27.24 65.56
C GLY A 58 -45.79 28.36 65.27
N HIS A 59 -45.46 29.27 64.35
CA HIS A 59 -46.32 30.39 63.97
C HIS A 59 -46.93 30.17 62.58
N ASP A 60 -48.23 30.45 62.47
CA ASP A 60 -48.94 30.49 61.19
C ASP A 60 -48.78 31.87 60.53
N PHE A 61 -48.18 31.87 59.34
CA PHE A 61 -47.94 33.05 58.52
C PHE A 61 -48.98 33.23 57.40
N ALA A 62 -50.03 32.40 57.35
CA ALA A 62 -51.12 32.55 56.40
C ALA A 62 -51.83 33.91 56.57
N GLY A 63 -52.17 34.53 55.44
CA GLY A 63 -52.91 35.80 55.41
C GLY A 63 -52.08 37.05 55.71
N PHE A 64 -50.80 36.92 56.05
CA PHE A 64 -49.89 38.05 56.18
C PHE A 64 -49.62 38.68 54.82
N ARG A 65 -49.81 40.00 54.71
CA ARG A 65 -49.54 40.77 53.49
C ARG A 65 -48.46 41.79 53.71
N LEU A 66 -47.67 42.09 52.68
CA LEU A 66 -46.67 43.15 52.79
C LEU A 66 -47.34 44.48 53.12
N LYS A 67 -46.92 45.09 54.23
CA LYS A 67 -47.30 46.45 54.61
C LYS A 67 -46.25 47.48 54.21
N ARG A 68 -44.97 47.18 54.43
CA ARG A 68 -43.88 48.14 54.19
C ARG A 68 -42.55 47.45 53.93
N GLN A 69 -41.72 48.09 53.11
CA GLN A 69 -40.30 47.80 52.97
C GLN A 69 -39.50 48.99 53.49
N ILE A 70 -38.51 48.75 54.35
CA ILE A 70 -37.64 49.79 54.91
C ILE A 70 -36.19 49.41 54.61
N ARG A 71 -35.45 50.28 53.94
CA ARG A 71 -34.03 50.07 53.66
C ARG A 71 -33.22 50.76 54.75
N ALA A 72 -32.23 50.07 55.31
CA ALA A 72 -31.27 50.69 56.22
C ALA A 72 -30.39 51.68 55.44
N PRO A 73 -30.07 52.86 56.00
CA PRO A 73 -29.15 53.80 55.35
C PRO A 73 -27.73 53.24 55.14
N SER A 74 -27.33 52.22 55.89
CA SER A 74 -26.11 51.43 55.62
C SER A 74 -26.17 50.74 54.25
N GLY A 75 -27.35 50.43 53.73
CA GLY A 75 -27.53 49.62 52.53
C GLY A 75 -27.32 48.11 52.75
N GLU A 76 -26.94 47.69 53.96
CA GLU A 76 -26.72 46.27 54.33
C GLU A 76 -28.03 45.52 54.54
N ASP A 77 -29.04 46.19 55.09
CA ASP A 77 -30.25 45.51 55.55
C ASP A 77 -31.52 46.09 54.93
N VAL A 78 -32.48 45.21 54.67
CA VAL A 78 -33.84 45.57 54.24
C VAL A 78 -34.83 44.88 55.16
N LEU A 79 -35.67 45.67 55.82
CA LEU A 79 -36.75 45.17 56.66
C LEU A 79 -38.02 45.02 55.82
N TYR A 80 -38.51 43.79 55.71
CA TYR A 80 -39.83 43.50 55.17
C TYR A 80 -40.82 43.40 56.33
N VAL A 81 -41.84 44.26 56.32
CA VAL A 81 -42.89 44.29 57.33
C VAL A 81 -44.15 43.72 56.72
N PHE A 82 -44.54 42.54 57.19
CA PHE A 82 -45.81 41.92 56.88
C PHE A 82 -46.83 42.19 57.99
N HIS A 83 -48.10 42.30 57.62
CA HIS A 83 -49.21 42.56 58.52
C HIS A 83 -50.37 41.63 58.18
N GLU A 84 -50.99 41.06 59.19
CA GLU A 84 -52.18 40.24 59.08
C GLU A 84 -53.37 41.02 59.68
N GLU A 85 -54.42 41.22 58.89
CA GLU A 85 -55.48 42.18 59.20
C GLU A 85 -56.45 41.71 60.29
N LEU A 86 -56.68 40.39 60.45
CA LEU A 86 -57.70 39.89 61.38
C LEU A 86 -57.21 39.88 62.83
N SER A 87 -55.96 39.49 63.05
CA SER A 87 -55.30 39.40 64.36
C SER A 87 -54.45 40.64 64.70
N GLY A 88 -54.21 41.52 63.73
CA GLY A 88 -53.41 42.73 63.91
C GLY A 88 -51.92 42.45 64.19
N ARG A 89 -51.43 41.28 63.77
CA ARG A 89 -50.04 40.86 63.99
C ARG A 89 -49.13 41.38 62.89
N TYR A 90 -47.88 41.59 63.27
CA TYR A 90 -46.78 42.02 62.42
C TYR A 90 -45.67 40.99 62.42
N ALA A 91 -45.12 40.72 61.24
CA ALA A 91 -43.89 39.94 61.08
C ALA A 91 -42.86 40.82 60.39
N LEU A 92 -41.78 41.11 61.11
CA LEU A 92 -40.68 41.95 60.64
C LEU A 92 -39.50 41.04 60.29
N LEU A 93 -39.18 40.95 59.00
CA LEU A 93 -38.14 40.08 58.46
C LEU A 93 -36.95 40.94 57.99
N PRO A 94 -35.88 41.07 58.80
CA PRO A 94 -34.66 41.77 58.40
C PRO A 94 -33.83 40.87 57.47
N TYR A 95 -33.66 41.32 56.22
CA TYR A 95 -32.82 40.66 55.22
C TYR A 95 -31.48 41.36 55.09
N ASN A 96 -30.39 40.62 55.26
CA ASN A 96 -29.03 41.14 55.07
C ASN A 96 -28.52 40.83 53.65
N LEU A 97 -28.07 41.86 52.93
CA LEU A 97 -27.59 41.75 51.54
C LEU A 97 -26.26 41.01 51.44
N ILE A 98 -25.37 41.11 52.43
CA ILE A 98 -24.03 40.49 52.41
C ILE A 98 -24.15 38.99 52.68
N ASP A 99 -24.80 38.62 53.77
CA ASP A 99 -24.99 37.22 54.15
C ASP A 99 -26.06 36.51 53.34
N ARG A 100 -26.94 37.29 52.68
CA ARG A 100 -28.10 36.85 51.91
C ARG A 100 -29.04 35.97 52.72
N SER A 101 -29.30 36.38 53.95
CA SER A 101 -30.14 35.61 54.86
C SER A 101 -31.12 36.51 55.60
N ILE A 102 -32.22 35.90 56.05
CA ILE A 102 -33.13 36.49 57.01
C ILE A 102 -32.85 35.84 58.36
N GLY A 103 -32.62 36.69 59.37
CA GLY A 103 -32.51 36.27 60.76
C GLY A 103 -33.83 35.74 61.32
N SER A 104 -33.91 35.55 62.64
CA SER A 104 -35.20 35.19 63.26
C SER A 104 -36.22 36.32 63.04
N PRO A 105 -37.45 36.01 62.57
CA PRO A 105 -38.47 37.03 62.35
C PRO A 105 -38.85 37.68 63.68
N LEU A 106 -39.00 39.01 63.66
CA LEU A 106 -39.45 39.78 64.82
C LEU A 106 -40.98 39.87 64.76
N LEU A 107 -41.65 39.12 65.63
CA LEU A 107 -43.11 39.05 65.70
C LEU A 107 -43.65 40.01 66.77
N ALA A 108 -44.67 40.79 66.42
CA ALA A 108 -45.25 41.78 67.33
C ALA A 108 -46.73 42.07 66.98
N ASN A 109 -47.51 42.56 67.93
CA ASN A 109 -48.86 43.10 67.70
C ASN A 109 -48.83 44.62 67.49
N GLY A 110 -47.67 45.24 67.68
CA GLY A 110 -47.40 46.63 67.33
C GLY A 110 -45.91 46.91 67.35
N TYR A 111 -45.47 47.86 66.54
CA TYR A 111 -44.07 48.30 66.56
C TYR A 111 -43.95 49.81 66.32
N ALA A 112 -42.90 50.41 66.87
CA ALA A 112 -42.51 51.78 66.60
C ALA A 112 -41.01 51.82 66.23
N ARG A 113 -40.67 52.62 65.21
CA ARG A 113 -39.29 52.83 64.75
C ARG A 113 -38.89 54.27 65.03
N PHE A 114 -37.77 54.46 65.72
CA PHE A 114 -37.19 55.77 66.02
C PHE A 114 -36.15 56.16 64.98
N ASP A 115 -35.88 57.46 64.85
CA ASP A 115 -34.96 58.00 63.85
C ASP A 115 -33.50 57.59 64.06
N ASP A 116 -33.14 57.22 65.30
CA ASP A 116 -31.81 56.71 65.67
C ASP A 116 -31.64 55.20 65.45
N GLY A 117 -32.65 54.52 64.86
CA GLY A 117 -32.61 53.09 64.57
C GLY A 117 -33.10 52.19 65.70
N ARG A 118 -33.53 52.75 66.84
CA ARG A 118 -34.21 51.93 67.86
C ARG A 118 -35.58 51.45 67.35
N LEU A 119 -35.90 50.19 67.62
CA LEU A 119 -37.16 49.55 67.26
C LEU A 119 -37.83 49.03 68.52
N LEU A 120 -39.00 49.57 68.86
CA LEU A 120 -39.80 49.13 70.00
C LEU A 120 -40.87 48.16 69.50
N LEU A 121 -40.86 46.94 70.03
CA LEU A 121 -41.83 45.89 69.74
C LEU A 121 -42.77 45.69 70.92
N PHE A 122 -44.05 45.52 70.61
CA PHE A 122 -45.06 45.08 71.54
C PHE A 122 -45.48 43.65 71.19
N THR A 123 -45.18 42.71 72.09
CA THR A 123 -45.57 41.31 71.95
C THR A 123 -46.39 40.95 73.19
N PRO A 124 -47.68 40.61 73.06
CA PRO A 124 -48.50 40.20 74.19
C PRO A 124 -47.99 38.86 74.73
N GLU A 125 -47.90 38.72 76.05
CA GLU A 125 -47.47 37.47 76.70
C GLU A 125 -48.56 36.39 76.65
N LEU A 126 -49.82 36.79 76.49
CA LEU A 126 -51.01 35.94 76.40
C LEU A 126 -52.00 36.57 75.41
N ASP A 127 -52.80 35.76 74.72
CA ASP A 127 -53.90 36.22 73.84
C ASP A 127 -55.12 36.76 74.63
N GLU A 128 -54.93 37.10 75.90
CA GLU A 128 -55.94 37.66 76.80
C GLU A 128 -55.64 39.13 77.14
N PRO A 129 -56.67 39.97 77.36
CA PRO A 129 -56.46 41.36 77.77
C PRO A 129 -55.69 41.46 79.09
N ALA A 130 -54.52 42.12 79.06
CA ALA A 130 -53.68 42.35 80.23
C ALA A 130 -53.61 43.83 80.61
N ARG A 131 -53.33 44.12 81.89
CA ARG A 131 -53.10 45.51 82.36
C ARG A 131 -51.65 45.96 82.22
N LEU A 132 -50.72 45.01 82.12
CA LEU A 132 -49.29 45.23 81.98
C LEU A 132 -48.83 44.51 80.72
N HIS A 133 -48.04 45.21 79.92
CA HIS A 133 -47.52 44.72 78.66
C HIS A 133 -46.02 44.92 78.63
N THR A 134 -45.26 43.85 78.44
CA THR A 134 -43.82 43.92 78.24
C THR A 134 -43.52 44.45 76.84
N MET A 135 -42.66 45.48 76.75
CA MET A 135 -42.19 46.01 75.48
C MET A 135 -40.69 45.70 75.32
N GLN A 136 -40.28 45.32 74.12
CA GLN A 136 -38.89 45.03 73.80
C GLN A 136 -38.30 46.15 72.96
N LEU A 137 -37.19 46.73 73.41
CA LEU A 137 -36.46 47.77 72.68
C LEU A 137 -35.22 47.15 72.04
N TRP A 138 -35.20 47.12 70.72
CA TRP A 138 -34.10 46.60 69.91
C TRP A 138 -33.27 47.76 69.35
N SER A 139 -31.96 47.60 69.31
CA SER A 139 -31.09 48.44 68.48
C SER A 139 -31.04 47.83 67.09
N SER A 140 -31.45 48.58 66.06
CA SER A 140 -31.54 48.07 64.68
C SER A 140 -30.84 49.00 63.68
N PRO A 141 -30.45 48.51 62.50
CA PRO A 141 -29.81 49.32 61.47
C PRO A 141 -30.80 50.26 60.74
N PHE A 142 -32.10 50.19 61.02
CA PHE A 142 -33.15 50.91 60.31
C PHE A 142 -33.39 52.33 60.84
N CYS A 143 -32.33 53.15 60.90
CA CYS A 143 -32.41 54.56 61.28
C CYS A 143 -32.98 55.44 60.13
N SER A 144 -33.16 56.73 60.39
CA SER A 144 -33.53 57.71 59.36
C SER A 144 -32.32 58.12 58.53
N ASP A 145 -32.54 58.51 57.28
CA ASP A 145 -31.47 59.03 56.40
C ASP A 145 -30.81 60.28 56.99
N GLU A 146 -31.57 61.14 57.67
CA GLU A 146 -31.06 62.34 58.35
C GLU A 146 -30.10 61.98 59.50
N HIS A 147 -30.47 60.99 60.33
CA HIS A 147 -29.61 60.52 61.42
C HIS A 147 -28.33 59.89 60.88
N ALA A 148 -28.41 59.08 59.83
CA ALA A 148 -27.24 58.47 59.20
C ALA A 148 -26.32 59.51 58.54
N ALA A 149 -26.88 60.53 57.89
CA ALA A 149 -26.11 61.60 57.26
C ALA A 149 -25.37 62.50 58.27
N ALA A 150 -25.87 62.61 59.50
CA ALA A 150 -25.23 63.36 60.58
C ALA A 150 -24.01 62.65 61.20
N GLN A 151 -23.77 61.37 60.88
CA GLN A 151 -22.63 60.61 61.40
C GLN A 151 -21.33 60.98 60.66
N VAL A 152 -20.20 60.91 61.38
CA VAL A 152 -18.88 61.21 60.82
C VAL A 152 -18.49 60.13 59.82
N ARG A 153 -18.24 60.53 58.56
CA ARG A 153 -17.74 59.60 57.54
C ARG A 153 -16.25 59.32 57.76
N PRO A 154 -15.80 58.06 57.67
CA PRO A 154 -14.39 57.73 57.71
C PRO A 154 -13.64 58.39 56.53
N GLU A 155 -12.40 58.79 56.75
CA GLU A 155 -11.52 59.32 55.69
C GLU A 155 -11.01 58.19 54.78
N GLY A 156 -10.64 58.52 53.53
CA GLY A 156 -10.07 57.56 52.56
C GLY A 156 -10.99 57.22 51.38
N LEU A 157 -10.62 56.21 50.58
CA LEU A 157 -11.38 55.72 49.44
C LEU A 157 -12.73 55.12 49.86
N LEU A 158 -12.73 54.25 50.87
CA LEU A 158 -13.92 53.52 51.31
C LEU A 158 -15.01 54.48 51.83
N GLY A 159 -14.63 55.53 52.55
CA GLY A 159 -15.57 56.58 52.99
C GLY A 159 -16.18 57.40 51.85
N ARG A 160 -15.51 57.50 50.69
CA ARG A 160 -15.99 58.24 49.51
C ARG A 160 -16.93 57.43 48.61
N LEU A 161 -16.73 56.11 48.51
CA LEU A 161 -17.53 55.22 47.65
C LEU A 161 -18.99 55.06 48.12
N GLY A 162 -19.25 55.33 49.40
CA GLY A 162 -20.57 55.19 50.03
C GLY A 162 -20.90 53.74 50.40
N ASN A 163 -21.55 53.54 51.55
CA ASN A 163 -21.71 52.20 52.12
C ASN A 163 -22.47 51.24 51.19
N ALA A 164 -23.54 51.70 50.52
CA ALA A 164 -24.32 50.88 49.60
C ALA A 164 -23.49 50.26 48.45
N VAL A 165 -22.46 50.96 47.95
CA VAL A 165 -21.58 50.43 46.88
C VAL A 165 -20.64 49.36 47.45
N LEU A 166 -20.09 49.60 48.65
CA LEU A 166 -19.21 48.63 49.33
C LEU A 166 -19.95 47.34 49.66
N VAL A 167 -21.17 47.46 50.18
CA VAL A 167 -22.04 46.34 50.57
C VAL A 167 -22.37 45.45 49.38
N ARG A 168 -22.70 46.04 48.23
CA ARG A 168 -22.94 45.27 46.99
C ARG A 168 -21.69 44.50 46.55
N GLY A 169 -20.52 45.15 46.57
CA GLY A 169 -19.26 44.49 46.28
C GLY A 169 -18.97 43.33 47.24
N LEU A 170 -19.09 43.54 48.55
CA LEU A 170 -18.87 42.51 49.56
C LEU A 170 -19.86 41.34 49.43
N ALA A 171 -21.13 41.61 49.14
CA ALA A 171 -22.15 40.60 48.91
C ALA A 171 -21.82 39.70 47.71
N GLU A 172 -21.34 40.29 46.59
CA GLU A 172 -20.90 39.52 45.43
C GLU A 172 -19.64 38.70 45.72
N LEU A 173 -18.64 39.28 46.40
CA LEU A 173 -17.41 38.57 46.76
C LEU A 173 -17.68 37.39 47.70
N ARG A 174 -18.58 37.55 48.66
CA ARG A 174 -18.98 36.47 49.58
C ARG A 174 -19.73 35.35 48.87
N GLN A 175 -20.59 35.70 47.91
CA GLN A 175 -21.24 34.71 47.04
C GLN A 175 -20.21 33.96 46.20
N LEU A 176 -19.24 34.66 45.63
CA LEU A 176 -18.17 34.08 44.82
C LEU A 176 -17.32 33.11 45.64
N ALA A 177 -16.97 33.46 46.88
CA ALA A 177 -16.24 32.56 47.78
C ALA A 177 -17.01 31.26 48.06
N ARG A 178 -18.31 31.36 48.40
CA ARG A 178 -19.17 30.16 48.60
C ARG A 178 -19.26 29.31 47.34
N LEU A 179 -19.46 29.93 46.17
CA LEU A 179 -19.51 29.21 44.90
C LEU A 179 -18.19 28.53 44.55
N ALA A 180 -17.05 29.10 44.93
CA ALA A 180 -15.74 28.51 44.69
C ALA A 180 -15.53 27.23 45.50
N GLU A 181 -16.10 27.17 46.72
CA GLU A 181 -16.02 25.99 47.59
C GLU A 181 -16.92 24.84 47.10
N ASP A 182 -18.12 25.16 46.59
CA ASP A 182 -19.15 24.17 46.24
C ASP A 182 -19.17 23.77 44.74
N ALA A 183 -18.33 24.36 43.88
CA ALA A 183 -18.41 24.12 42.44
C ALA A 183 -17.94 22.71 42.03
N ASP A 184 -18.90 21.87 41.64
CA ASP A 184 -18.69 20.47 41.22
C ASP A 184 -19.31 20.13 39.84
N THR A 185 -20.07 21.06 39.28
CA THR A 185 -20.80 20.88 38.01
C THR A 185 -20.44 21.95 36.99
N ARG A 186 -20.60 21.62 35.70
CA ARG A 186 -20.41 22.58 34.60
C ARG A 186 -21.13 23.92 34.82
N PRO A 187 -22.45 23.96 35.15
CA PRO A 187 -23.13 25.24 35.37
C PRO A 187 -22.56 26.04 36.56
N ALA A 188 -22.02 25.36 37.58
CA ALA A 188 -21.38 26.00 38.72
C ALA A 188 -20.05 26.67 38.31
N TYR A 189 -19.18 25.98 37.55
CA TYR A 189 -17.94 26.58 37.04
C TYR A 189 -18.21 27.75 36.09
N GLU A 190 -19.15 27.61 35.14
CA GLU A 190 -19.54 28.72 34.26
C GLU A 190 -20.07 29.93 35.04
N ARG A 191 -20.81 29.69 36.13
CA ARG A 191 -21.30 30.76 37.01
C ARG A 191 -20.14 31.43 37.75
N LEU A 192 -19.18 30.65 38.25
CA LEU A 192 -18.00 31.16 38.95
C LEU A 192 -17.18 32.08 38.04
N ILE A 193 -16.92 31.64 36.80
CA ILE A 193 -16.23 32.43 35.76
C ILE A 193 -16.95 33.76 35.50
N ARG A 194 -18.28 33.69 35.23
CA ARG A 194 -19.09 34.89 34.96
C ARG A 194 -19.12 35.87 36.12
N LEU A 195 -19.28 35.36 37.36
CA LEU A 195 -19.35 36.20 38.55
C LEU A 195 -17.99 36.86 38.83
N ALA A 196 -16.88 36.11 38.74
CA ALA A 196 -15.54 36.65 38.92
C ALA A 196 -15.21 37.77 37.92
N ALA A 197 -15.57 37.58 36.64
CA ALA A 197 -15.40 38.61 35.62
C ALA A 197 -16.26 39.85 35.90
N ARG A 198 -17.56 39.64 36.20
CA ARG A 198 -18.50 40.73 36.48
C ARG A 198 -18.08 41.55 37.69
N SER A 199 -17.74 40.92 38.82
CA SER A 199 -17.36 41.64 40.05
C SER A 199 -16.09 42.47 39.84
N ARG A 200 -15.15 41.98 39.02
CA ARG A 200 -13.94 42.71 38.66
C ARG A 200 -14.23 43.96 37.83
N ASP A 201 -15.15 43.86 36.88
CA ASP A 201 -15.50 44.95 35.97
C ASP A 201 -16.44 45.98 36.63
N ALA A 202 -17.37 45.52 37.48
CA ALA A 202 -18.36 46.36 38.17
C ALA A 202 -17.78 47.16 39.35
N TYR A 203 -16.70 46.66 39.98
CA TYR A 203 -16.08 47.29 41.14
C TYR A 203 -14.59 47.58 40.93
N PRO A 204 -14.22 48.58 40.11
CA PRO A 204 -12.82 48.92 39.84
C PRO A 204 -12.01 49.27 41.09
N TRP A 205 -12.68 49.78 42.14
CA TRP A 205 -12.07 50.12 43.42
C TRP A 205 -11.50 48.91 44.16
N LEU A 206 -11.85 47.67 43.79
CA LEU A 206 -11.24 46.45 44.33
C LEU A 206 -9.76 46.31 43.96
N ALA A 207 -9.28 47.03 42.94
CA ALA A 207 -7.87 47.05 42.57
C ALA A 207 -7.01 47.94 43.47
N GLU A 208 -7.63 48.85 44.22
CA GLU A 208 -6.92 49.82 45.05
C GLU A 208 -6.30 49.13 46.27
N ALA A 209 -5.12 49.62 46.71
CA ALA A 209 -4.41 49.06 47.86
C ALA A 209 -5.23 49.16 49.16
N GLU A 210 -6.03 50.23 49.32
CA GLU A 210 -6.94 50.41 50.46
C GLU A 210 -8.04 49.33 50.53
N ALA A 211 -8.39 48.70 49.40
CA ALA A 211 -9.35 47.60 49.33
C ALA A 211 -8.69 46.21 49.40
N GLY A 212 -7.36 46.14 49.57
CA GLY A 212 -6.61 44.90 49.63
C GLY A 212 -6.25 44.29 48.27
N ALA A 213 -6.30 45.07 47.18
CA ALA A 213 -5.93 44.62 45.83
C ALA A 213 -6.63 43.31 45.37
N LEU A 214 -7.91 43.15 45.72
CA LEU A 214 -8.73 41.95 45.49
C LEU A 214 -8.96 41.61 44.00
N HIS A 215 -8.58 42.50 43.09
CA HIS A 215 -8.60 42.26 41.64
C HIS A 215 -7.74 41.04 41.24
N GLU A 216 -6.58 40.85 41.88
CA GLU A 216 -5.68 39.74 41.60
C GLU A 216 -6.29 38.37 42.01
N PRO A 217 -6.74 38.17 43.27
CA PRO A 217 -7.47 36.96 43.67
C PRO A 217 -8.68 36.64 42.79
N LEU A 218 -9.46 37.66 42.37
CA LEU A 218 -10.58 37.45 41.46
C LEU A 218 -10.14 36.90 40.09
N GLN A 219 -9.03 37.39 39.57
CA GLN A 219 -8.46 36.88 38.32
C GLN A 219 -7.93 35.45 38.48
N GLU A 220 -7.36 35.10 39.63
CA GLU A 220 -6.93 33.73 39.93
C GLU A 220 -8.11 32.77 40.00
N ILE A 221 -9.18 33.15 40.69
CA ILE A 221 -10.41 32.34 40.76
C ILE A 221 -11.01 32.13 39.37
N HIS A 222 -11.06 33.18 38.54
CA HIS A 222 -11.52 33.04 37.15
C HIS A 222 -10.67 32.04 36.37
N LYS A 223 -9.34 32.13 36.44
CA LYS A 223 -8.43 31.22 35.73
C LYS A 223 -8.57 29.77 36.23
N ALA A 224 -8.65 29.58 37.54
CA ALA A 224 -8.83 28.26 38.15
C ALA A 224 -10.18 27.63 37.75
N ALA A 225 -11.25 28.42 37.75
CA ALA A 225 -12.58 27.99 37.32
C ALA A 225 -12.62 27.58 35.85
N ASP A 226 -11.94 28.33 34.98
CA ASP A 226 -11.83 27.98 33.55
C ASP A 226 -11.05 26.69 33.33
N ALA A 227 -9.92 26.51 34.02
CA ALA A 227 -9.15 25.27 33.98
C ALA A 227 -9.96 24.06 34.51
N ALA A 228 -10.71 24.25 35.60
CA ALA A 228 -11.58 23.23 36.16
C ALA A 228 -12.73 22.86 35.21
N LEU A 229 -13.35 23.84 34.55
CA LEU A 229 -14.38 23.61 33.54
C LEU A 229 -13.84 22.78 32.37
N GLN A 230 -12.65 23.13 31.85
CA GLN A 230 -12.03 22.36 30.77
C GLN A 230 -11.69 20.93 31.19
N ALA A 231 -11.19 20.73 32.42
CA ALA A 231 -10.91 19.40 32.96
C ALA A 231 -12.20 18.57 33.11
N TYR A 232 -13.27 19.20 33.61
CA TYR A 232 -14.59 18.57 33.73
C TYR A 232 -15.14 18.15 32.36
N GLU A 233 -15.06 19.01 31.34
CA GLU A 233 -15.50 18.68 29.99
C GLU A 233 -14.72 17.49 29.39
N ARG A 234 -13.39 17.43 29.60
CA ARG A 234 -12.58 16.28 29.17
C ARG A 234 -12.99 14.99 29.87
N LEU A 235 -13.22 15.06 31.18
CA LEU A 235 -13.67 13.91 31.97
C LEU A 235 -15.03 13.38 31.48
N GLU A 236 -15.98 14.27 31.18
CA GLU A 236 -17.29 13.88 30.67
C GLU A 236 -17.20 13.24 29.28
N VAL A 237 -16.32 13.73 28.40
CA VAL A 237 -16.05 13.08 27.10
C VAL A 237 -15.48 11.67 27.29
N GLN A 238 -14.49 11.50 28.19
CA GLN A 238 -13.91 10.19 28.48
C GLN A 238 -14.95 9.21 29.06
N ARG A 239 -15.81 9.68 29.98
CA ARG A 239 -16.91 8.88 30.51
C ARG A 239 -17.93 8.48 29.44
N ALA A 240 -18.25 9.38 28.51
CA ALA A 240 -19.16 9.09 27.40
C ALA A 240 -18.56 8.03 26.45
N GLN A 241 -17.27 8.15 26.13
CA GLN A 241 -16.56 7.16 25.30
C GLN A 241 -16.51 5.79 25.99
N ALA A 242 -16.20 5.75 27.29
CA ALA A 242 -16.18 4.52 28.07
C ALA A 242 -17.56 3.83 28.07
N ARG A 243 -18.65 4.59 28.29
CA ARG A 243 -20.02 4.06 28.20
C ARG A 243 -20.35 3.50 26.82
N GLN A 244 -20.00 4.23 25.75
CA GLN A 244 -20.25 3.77 24.38
C GLN A 244 -19.48 2.49 24.06
N ALA A 245 -18.24 2.35 24.55
CA ALA A 245 -17.43 1.15 24.37
C ALA A 245 -18.07 -0.06 25.09
N VAL A 246 -18.57 0.12 26.31
CA VAL A 246 -19.31 -0.91 27.04
C VAL A 246 -20.60 -1.30 26.31
N ASP A 247 -21.38 -0.33 25.84
CA ASP A 247 -22.64 -0.60 25.11
C ASP A 247 -22.39 -1.36 23.79
N HIS A 248 -21.30 -1.02 23.09
CA HIS A 248 -20.88 -1.72 21.89
C HIS A 248 -20.49 -3.16 22.19
N ALA A 249 -19.62 -3.36 23.18
CA ALA A 249 -19.20 -4.69 23.63
C ALA A 249 -20.41 -5.54 24.09
N ALA A 250 -21.37 -4.94 24.80
CA ALA A 250 -22.62 -5.60 25.19
C ALA A 250 -23.49 -6.00 23.98
N GLY A 251 -23.46 -5.24 22.89
CA GLY A 251 -24.07 -5.60 21.62
C GLY A 251 -23.42 -6.84 20.99
N GLU A 252 -22.10 -6.81 20.85
CA GLU A 252 -21.33 -7.92 20.27
C GLU A 252 -21.42 -9.21 21.09
N VAL A 253 -21.42 -9.10 22.43
CA VAL A 253 -21.63 -10.25 23.32
C VAL A 253 -23.01 -10.85 23.09
N ARG A 254 -24.08 -10.05 23.04
CA ARG A 254 -25.44 -10.56 22.79
C ARG A 254 -25.56 -11.27 21.44
N GLU A 255 -24.94 -10.71 20.40
CA GLU A 255 -24.92 -11.32 19.08
C GLU A 255 -24.19 -12.67 19.09
N LEU A 256 -22.99 -12.72 19.68
CA LEU A 256 -22.20 -13.94 19.80
C LEU A 256 -22.93 -15.03 20.59
N LEU A 257 -23.57 -14.65 21.70
CA LEU A 257 -24.39 -15.58 22.50
C LEU A 257 -25.55 -16.14 21.66
N SER A 258 -26.28 -15.29 20.93
CA SER A 258 -27.38 -15.74 20.06
C SER A 258 -26.91 -16.65 18.93
N GLN A 259 -25.78 -16.33 18.28
CA GLN A 259 -25.19 -17.16 17.23
C GLN A 259 -24.82 -18.54 17.79
N THR A 260 -24.18 -18.56 18.96
CA THR A 260 -23.77 -19.79 19.65
C THR A 260 -24.99 -20.67 20.00
N GLU A 261 -26.06 -20.07 20.52
CA GLU A 261 -27.29 -20.81 20.85
C GLU A 261 -28.00 -21.39 19.61
N SER A 262 -27.88 -20.75 18.45
CA SER A 262 -28.50 -21.17 17.20
C SER A 262 -27.76 -22.29 16.44
N LEU A 263 -26.55 -22.64 16.86
CA LEU A 263 -25.77 -23.72 16.23
C LEU A 263 -26.46 -25.07 16.42
N LEU A 264 -26.41 -25.91 15.38
CA LEU A 264 -26.98 -27.27 15.40
C LEU A 264 -26.05 -28.30 16.06
N TRP A 265 -24.76 -27.97 16.24
CA TRP A 265 -23.74 -28.79 16.91
C TRP A 265 -23.61 -30.19 16.30
N GLN A 266 -23.39 -30.23 14.99
CA GLN A 266 -23.33 -31.49 14.23
C GLN A 266 -21.91 -31.89 13.87
N GLN A 267 -20.97 -30.94 13.86
CA GLN A 267 -19.59 -31.18 13.47
C GLN A 267 -18.61 -30.72 14.56
N PRO A 268 -17.42 -31.34 14.66
CA PRO A 268 -16.36 -30.91 15.58
C PRO A 268 -16.00 -29.42 15.46
N ASP A 269 -15.99 -28.91 14.24
CA ASP A 269 -15.70 -27.52 13.89
C ASP A 269 -16.66 -26.50 14.51
N ASP A 270 -17.92 -26.89 14.75
CA ASP A 270 -18.91 -26.01 15.40
C ASP A 270 -18.46 -25.64 16.82
N PHE A 271 -17.86 -26.60 17.53
CA PHE A 271 -17.38 -26.43 18.91
C PHE A 271 -16.09 -25.62 18.99
N THR A 272 -15.11 -25.92 18.13
CA THR A 272 -13.82 -25.20 18.11
C THR A 272 -14.02 -23.73 17.78
N ARG A 273 -14.82 -23.40 16.75
CA ARG A 273 -15.12 -22.02 16.37
C ARG A 273 -15.87 -21.26 17.45
N ALA A 274 -16.92 -21.85 18.03
CA ALA A 274 -17.69 -21.20 19.09
C ALA A 274 -16.83 -20.92 20.33
N ILE A 275 -16.01 -21.87 20.77
CA ILE A 275 -15.15 -21.69 21.94
C ILE A 275 -14.06 -20.66 21.68
N ALA A 276 -13.42 -20.69 20.51
CA ALA A 276 -12.44 -19.69 20.13
C ALA A 276 -13.04 -18.27 20.12
N ALA A 277 -14.23 -18.10 19.54
CA ALA A 277 -14.94 -16.82 19.52
C ALA A 277 -15.30 -16.32 20.92
N LEU A 278 -15.81 -17.20 21.79
CA LEU A 278 -16.11 -16.87 23.19
C LEU A 278 -14.86 -16.47 23.97
N LYS A 279 -13.76 -17.25 23.88
CA LYS A 279 -12.49 -16.94 24.56
C LYS A 279 -11.90 -15.61 24.10
N ARG A 280 -11.92 -15.35 22.79
CA ARG A 280 -11.46 -14.09 22.21
C ARG A 280 -12.25 -12.90 22.77
N ARG A 281 -13.58 -13.00 22.76
CA ARG A 281 -14.45 -11.93 23.26
C ARG A 281 -14.23 -11.65 24.75
N ARG A 282 -13.98 -12.69 25.55
CA ARG A 282 -13.58 -12.54 26.96
C ARG A 282 -12.26 -11.78 27.11
N GLY A 283 -11.25 -12.11 26.31
CA GLY A 283 -9.97 -11.38 26.30
C GLY A 283 -10.14 -9.89 25.97
N GLU A 284 -11.01 -9.58 25.01
CA GLU A 284 -11.35 -8.20 24.65
C GLU A 284 -12.06 -7.46 25.80
N LEU A 285 -12.98 -8.12 26.53
CA LEU A 285 -13.61 -7.55 27.73
C LEU A 285 -12.62 -7.26 28.86
N VAL A 286 -11.61 -8.11 29.06
CA VAL A 286 -10.53 -7.86 30.04
C VAL A 286 -9.76 -6.59 29.66
N GLY A 287 -9.38 -6.44 28.40
CA GLY A 287 -8.71 -5.22 27.93
C GLY A 287 -9.57 -3.97 28.06
N LEU A 288 -10.90 -4.10 27.92
CA LEU A 288 -11.84 -3.00 28.13
C LEU A 288 -11.99 -2.65 29.63
N ALA A 289 -11.94 -3.64 30.53
CA ALA A 289 -11.99 -3.43 31.97
C ALA A 289 -10.81 -2.60 32.51
N GLU A 290 -9.64 -2.69 31.87
CA GLU A 290 -8.43 -1.94 32.26
C GLU A 290 -8.50 -0.45 31.87
N GLN A 291 -9.50 -0.03 31.08
CA GLN A 291 -9.63 1.36 30.65
C GLN A 291 -10.21 2.26 31.76
N PRO A 292 -9.74 3.50 31.91
CA PRO A 292 -10.29 4.44 32.89
C PRO A 292 -11.77 4.74 32.66
N HIS A 293 -12.51 4.94 33.74
CA HIS A 293 -13.92 5.37 33.75
C HIS A 293 -14.93 4.36 33.16
N VAL A 294 -14.50 3.14 32.85
CA VAL A 294 -15.37 2.03 32.46
C VAL A 294 -16.16 1.51 33.66
N ASP A 295 -17.38 1.06 33.42
CA ASP A 295 -18.21 0.39 34.42
C ASP A 295 -17.75 -1.07 34.58
N GLU A 296 -16.90 -1.30 35.57
CA GLU A 296 -16.36 -2.63 35.89
C GLU A 296 -17.46 -3.64 36.23
N GLN A 297 -18.57 -3.21 36.84
CA GLN A 297 -19.66 -4.12 37.18
C GLN A 297 -20.39 -4.59 35.92
N ALA A 298 -20.62 -3.70 34.95
CA ALA A 298 -21.21 -4.06 33.67
C ALA A 298 -20.32 -5.03 32.89
N ILE A 299 -19.00 -4.79 32.83
CA ILE A 299 -18.04 -5.70 32.18
C ILE A 299 -18.05 -7.08 32.86
N ALA A 300 -18.01 -7.13 34.19
CA ALA A 300 -18.02 -8.37 34.94
C ALA A 300 -19.29 -9.20 34.70
N GLN A 301 -20.45 -8.56 34.54
CA GLN A 301 -21.69 -9.23 34.16
C GLN A 301 -21.61 -9.84 32.75
N LEU A 302 -21.05 -9.12 31.77
CA LEU A 302 -20.85 -9.62 30.42
C LEU A 302 -19.86 -10.80 30.38
N ASP A 303 -18.73 -10.70 31.09
CA ASP A 303 -17.77 -11.81 31.19
C ASP A 303 -18.41 -13.04 31.85
N GLY A 304 -19.24 -12.84 32.89
CA GLY A 304 -20.01 -13.91 33.52
C GLY A 304 -20.92 -14.65 32.53
N GLN A 305 -21.64 -13.93 31.67
CA GLN A 305 -22.48 -14.55 30.63
C GLN A 305 -21.66 -15.37 29.62
N LEU A 306 -20.50 -14.85 29.20
CA LEU A 306 -19.60 -15.58 28.31
C LEU A 306 -19.01 -16.82 28.99
N GLN A 307 -18.62 -16.73 30.27
CA GLN A 307 -18.11 -17.86 31.04
C GLN A 307 -19.16 -18.97 31.17
N ASP A 308 -20.40 -18.62 31.50
CA ASP A 308 -21.48 -19.61 31.63
C ASP A 308 -21.79 -20.28 30.28
N THR A 309 -21.77 -19.52 29.19
CA THR A 309 -21.97 -20.06 27.84
C THR A 309 -20.80 -20.96 27.44
N LEU A 310 -19.57 -20.57 27.73
CA LEU A 310 -18.37 -21.37 27.49
C LEU A 310 -18.43 -22.72 28.23
N ARG A 311 -18.90 -22.73 29.48
CA ARG A 311 -19.15 -23.98 30.23
C ARG A 311 -20.18 -24.86 29.54
N ARG A 312 -21.33 -24.32 29.15
CA ARG A 312 -22.40 -25.07 28.46
C ARG A 312 -21.93 -25.67 27.13
N VAL A 313 -21.18 -24.90 26.33
CA VAL A 313 -20.61 -25.39 25.07
C VAL A 313 -19.59 -26.50 25.34
N GLY A 314 -18.78 -26.35 26.39
CA GLY A 314 -17.84 -27.38 26.83
C GLY A 314 -18.50 -28.70 27.22
N ASP A 315 -19.54 -28.65 28.05
CA ASP A 315 -20.32 -29.83 28.45
C ASP A 315 -20.95 -30.52 27.23
N ARG A 316 -21.43 -29.74 26.27
CA ARG A 316 -22.02 -30.24 25.01
C ARG A 316 -20.97 -30.87 24.10
N ALA A 317 -19.77 -30.27 24.01
CA ALA A 317 -18.64 -30.81 23.25
C ALA A 317 -18.24 -32.18 23.81
N ILE A 318 -18.09 -32.30 25.13
CA ILE A 318 -17.74 -33.57 25.76
C ILE A 318 -18.79 -34.63 25.44
N LYS A 319 -20.08 -34.32 25.57
CA LYS A 319 -21.16 -35.27 25.22
C LYS A 319 -21.12 -35.69 23.75
N PHE A 320 -20.80 -34.77 22.85
CA PHE A 320 -20.68 -35.05 21.41
C PHE A 320 -19.50 -35.97 21.12
N PHE A 321 -18.32 -35.69 21.66
CA PHE A 321 -17.12 -36.51 21.42
C PHE A 321 -17.12 -37.83 22.20
N SER A 322 -17.84 -37.92 23.32
CA SER A 322 -18.00 -39.20 24.03
C SER A 322 -18.87 -40.21 23.28
N ASP A 323 -19.54 -39.82 22.18
CA ASP A 323 -20.25 -40.75 21.30
C ASP A 323 -19.25 -41.49 20.37
N PRO A 324 -19.15 -42.83 20.43
CA PRO A 324 -18.30 -43.61 19.54
C PRO A 324 -18.57 -43.38 18.05
N ALA A 325 -19.79 -42.97 17.67
CA ALA A 325 -20.16 -42.68 16.29
C ALA A 325 -19.46 -41.42 15.74
N ALA A 326 -19.23 -40.40 16.57
CA ALA A 326 -18.60 -39.15 16.14
C ALA A 326 -17.16 -39.35 15.65
N PHE A 327 -16.41 -40.25 16.30
CA PHE A 327 -15.07 -40.64 15.86
C PHE A 327 -15.08 -41.66 14.71
N ALA A 328 -16.19 -42.37 14.48
CA ALA A 328 -16.31 -43.33 13.39
C ALA A 328 -16.42 -42.61 12.03
N ASP A 329 -17.21 -41.54 11.97
CA ASP A 329 -17.37 -40.74 10.75
C ASP A 329 -16.04 -40.10 10.31
N LEU A 330 -15.26 -39.56 11.26
CA LEU A 330 -13.92 -39.01 10.99
C LEU A 330 -12.94 -40.09 10.46
N ARG A 331 -12.97 -41.29 11.03
CA ARG A 331 -12.15 -42.42 10.54
C ARG A 331 -12.58 -42.85 9.14
N SER A 332 -13.87 -42.92 8.87
CA SER A 332 -14.40 -43.23 7.53
C SER A 332 -13.95 -42.18 6.50
N GLY A 333 -13.94 -40.90 6.88
CA GLY A 333 -13.42 -39.82 6.03
C GLY A 333 -11.93 -39.99 5.71
N LEU A 334 -11.11 -40.35 6.71
CA LEU A 334 -9.69 -40.63 6.50
C LEU A 334 -9.43 -41.87 5.64
N GLU A 335 -10.25 -42.91 5.76
CA GLU A 335 -10.18 -44.09 4.87
C GLU A 335 -10.51 -43.73 3.43
N GLN A 336 -11.53 -42.90 3.22
CA GLN A 336 -11.87 -42.39 1.89
C GLN A 336 -10.74 -41.54 1.29
N LEU A 337 -10.20 -40.60 2.06
CA LEU A 337 -9.03 -39.80 1.66
C LEU A 337 -7.82 -40.68 1.35
N SER A 338 -7.61 -41.75 2.12
CA SER A 338 -6.53 -42.72 1.83
C SER A 338 -6.74 -43.42 0.48
N SER A 339 -7.97 -43.81 0.14
CA SER A 339 -8.28 -44.38 -1.16
C SER A 339 -8.09 -43.37 -2.29
N GLU A 340 -8.50 -42.11 -2.10
CA GLU A 340 -8.34 -41.05 -3.09
C GLU A 340 -6.87 -40.71 -3.35
N VAL A 341 -6.02 -40.72 -2.31
CA VAL A 341 -4.56 -40.55 -2.44
C VAL A 341 -3.93 -41.69 -3.25
N GLU A 342 -4.37 -42.93 -3.08
CA GLU A 342 -3.86 -44.07 -3.86
C GLU A 342 -4.31 -44.03 -5.32
N GLN A 343 -5.56 -43.63 -5.57
CA GLN A 343 -6.15 -43.56 -6.90
C GLN A 343 -5.73 -42.32 -7.70
N ALA A 344 -5.17 -41.31 -7.04
CA ALA A 344 -4.69 -40.10 -7.69
C ALA A 344 -3.66 -40.45 -8.78
N ALA A 345 -3.96 -39.99 -10.00
CA ALA A 345 -3.15 -40.21 -11.19
C ALA A 345 -2.23 -39.03 -11.52
N THR A 346 -2.44 -37.86 -10.91
CA THR A 346 -1.65 -36.65 -11.15
C THR A 346 -1.27 -35.93 -9.87
N SER A 347 -0.14 -35.21 -9.90
CA SER A 347 0.32 -34.39 -8.77
C SER A 347 -0.69 -33.29 -8.42
N ALA A 348 -1.36 -32.72 -9.42
CA ALA A 348 -2.40 -31.70 -9.23
C ALA A 348 -3.63 -32.22 -8.48
N ALA A 349 -4.00 -33.49 -8.67
CA ALA A 349 -5.13 -34.11 -7.97
C ALA A 349 -4.86 -34.34 -6.47
N LEU A 350 -3.58 -34.43 -6.07
CA LEU A 350 -3.19 -34.61 -4.66
C LEU A 350 -3.24 -33.31 -3.84
N ARG A 351 -3.17 -32.15 -4.49
CA ARG A 351 -3.17 -30.84 -3.82
C ARG A 351 -4.41 -30.57 -2.97
N PRO A 352 -5.66 -30.70 -3.48
CA PRO A 352 -6.84 -30.50 -2.64
C PRO A 352 -6.94 -31.50 -1.49
N LEU A 353 -6.42 -32.73 -1.67
CA LEU A 353 -6.38 -33.74 -0.60
C LEU A 353 -5.39 -33.36 0.50
N ALA A 354 -4.26 -32.73 0.13
CA ALA A 354 -3.30 -32.21 1.10
C ALA A 354 -3.90 -31.07 1.94
N GLU A 355 -4.61 -30.14 1.29
CA GLU A 355 -5.31 -29.04 1.96
C GLU A 355 -6.37 -29.58 2.94
N GLN A 356 -7.17 -30.57 2.54
CA GLN A 356 -8.13 -31.23 3.43
C GLN A 356 -7.48 -31.94 4.64
N LEU A 357 -6.31 -32.57 4.45
CA LEU A 357 -5.57 -33.20 5.56
C LEU A 357 -4.97 -32.17 6.51
N ASP A 358 -4.58 -31.00 6.02
CA ASP A 358 -4.08 -29.90 6.82
C ASP A 358 -5.22 -29.27 7.65
N GLU A 359 -6.39 -29.03 7.04
CA GLU A 359 -7.60 -28.57 7.76
C GLU A 359 -8.03 -29.56 8.86
N LEU A 360 -8.00 -30.86 8.57
CA LEU A 360 -8.29 -31.89 9.57
C LEU A 360 -7.27 -31.90 10.72
N ALA A 361 -5.98 -31.67 10.43
CA ALA A 361 -4.96 -31.56 11.47
C ALA A 361 -5.21 -30.33 12.37
N GLU A 362 -5.54 -29.17 11.80
CA GLU A 362 -5.85 -27.97 12.59
C GLU A 362 -7.11 -28.15 13.46
N SER A 363 -8.15 -28.80 12.93
CA SER A 363 -9.37 -29.10 13.70
C SER A 363 -9.06 -30.03 14.89
N LEU A 364 -8.19 -31.02 14.70
CA LEU A 364 -7.73 -31.92 15.76
C LEU A 364 -6.86 -31.20 16.81
N ASP A 365 -6.09 -30.17 16.43
CA ASP A 365 -5.26 -29.37 17.34
C ASP A 365 -6.18 -28.57 18.27
N GLY A 366 -7.17 -27.92 17.67
CA GLY A 366 -8.24 -27.23 18.39
C GLY A 366 -8.94 -28.18 19.37
N LEU A 367 -9.30 -29.39 18.93
CA LEU A 367 -9.88 -30.41 19.80
C LEU A 367 -8.99 -30.80 20.98
N SER A 368 -7.69 -30.99 20.76
CA SER A 368 -6.73 -31.32 21.81
C SER A 368 -6.61 -30.21 22.85
N GLU A 369 -6.52 -28.94 22.41
CA GLU A 369 -6.53 -27.77 23.29
C GLU A 369 -7.83 -27.63 24.09
N LEU A 370 -8.97 -27.94 23.45
CA LEU A 370 -10.27 -27.94 24.13
C LEU A 370 -10.34 -29.00 25.23
N ILE A 371 -9.91 -30.23 24.92
CA ILE A 371 -9.89 -31.34 25.89
C ILE A 371 -8.97 -31.01 27.07
N ALA A 372 -7.82 -30.37 26.83
CA ALA A 372 -6.90 -29.92 27.87
C ALA A 372 -7.47 -28.77 28.72
N GLY A 373 -8.27 -27.88 28.13
CA GLY A 373 -8.84 -26.71 28.80
C GLY A 373 -10.11 -26.97 29.61
N PHE A 374 -10.76 -28.13 29.46
CA PHE A 374 -11.76 -28.56 30.42
C PHE A 374 -11.00 -28.91 31.71
N GLU A 375 -11.16 -28.16 32.81
CA GLU A 375 -10.56 -28.53 34.12
C GLU A 375 -11.61 -29.10 35.10
N GLN A 376 -12.92 -28.89 34.87
CA GLN A 376 -14.02 -29.23 35.80
C GLN A 376 -14.85 -30.50 35.49
N THR A 377 -14.30 -31.48 34.79
CA THR A 377 -14.97 -32.70 34.26
C THR A 377 -14.18 -33.96 34.60
N ASP A 378 -14.82 -35.12 34.43
CA ASP A 378 -14.27 -36.45 34.75
C ASP A 378 -12.92 -36.70 34.06
N ALA A 379 -11.89 -36.94 34.87
CA ALA A 379 -10.53 -37.19 34.41
C ALA A 379 -10.44 -38.42 33.50
N GLN A 380 -11.32 -39.41 33.69
CA GLN A 380 -11.35 -40.61 32.86
C GLN A 380 -11.85 -40.31 31.44
N ALA A 381 -12.97 -39.59 31.31
CA ALA A 381 -13.52 -39.21 30.01
C ALA A 381 -12.55 -38.37 29.19
N ARG A 382 -11.78 -37.47 29.82
CA ARG A 382 -10.73 -36.71 29.13
C ARG A 382 -9.59 -37.57 28.64
N ALA A 383 -9.12 -38.51 29.45
CA ALA A 383 -8.03 -39.41 29.05
C ALA A 383 -8.42 -40.26 27.84
N GLU A 384 -9.66 -40.75 27.80
CA GLU A 384 -10.22 -41.52 26.69
C GLU A 384 -10.34 -40.66 25.41
N LEU A 385 -10.85 -39.43 25.52
CA LEU A 385 -10.94 -38.48 24.40
C LEU A 385 -9.57 -38.05 23.86
N LEU A 386 -8.61 -37.79 24.75
CA LEU A 386 -7.25 -37.42 24.37
C LEU A 386 -6.55 -38.58 23.65
N ALA A 387 -6.76 -39.82 24.11
CA ALA A 387 -6.26 -41.02 23.43
C ALA A 387 -6.90 -41.23 22.06
N ALA A 388 -8.21 -41.03 21.92
CA ALA A 388 -8.91 -41.13 20.64
C ALA A 388 -8.43 -40.07 19.63
N THR A 389 -8.27 -38.84 20.08
CA THR A 389 -7.75 -37.71 19.27
C THR A 389 -6.30 -37.94 18.86
N SER A 390 -5.45 -38.42 19.78
CA SER A 390 -4.06 -38.80 19.48
C SER A 390 -3.96 -39.92 18.43
N GLY A 391 -4.90 -40.87 18.46
CA GLY A 391 -5.02 -41.92 17.46
C GLY A 391 -5.32 -41.37 16.06
N LEU A 392 -6.30 -40.47 15.94
CA LEU A 392 -6.60 -39.79 14.67
C LEU A 392 -5.42 -38.97 14.15
N TYR A 393 -4.68 -38.30 15.03
CA TYR A 393 -3.45 -37.59 14.68
C TYR A 393 -2.40 -38.50 14.03
N ALA A 394 -2.21 -39.68 14.59
CA ALA A 394 -1.29 -40.66 14.03
C ALA A 394 -1.73 -41.10 12.64
N ASP A 395 -3.03 -41.27 12.42
CA ASP A 395 -3.59 -41.67 11.13
C ASP A 395 -3.49 -40.56 10.06
N VAL A 396 -3.79 -39.30 10.42
CA VAL A 396 -3.57 -38.13 9.54
C VAL A 396 -2.10 -38.03 9.14
N ASN A 397 -1.17 -38.13 10.11
CA ASN A 397 0.27 -38.03 9.83
C ASN A 397 0.77 -39.18 8.93
N ARG A 398 0.28 -40.41 9.13
CA ARG A 398 0.57 -41.53 8.24
C ARG A 398 0.08 -41.26 6.82
N LEU A 399 -1.13 -40.72 6.67
CA LEU A 399 -1.70 -40.42 5.36
C LEU A 399 -0.96 -39.25 4.67
N ARG A 400 -0.58 -38.20 5.40
CA ARG A 400 0.28 -37.11 4.88
C ARG A 400 1.62 -37.64 4.35
N SER A 401 2.25 -38.56 5.08
CA SER A 401 3.50 -39.21 4.61
C SER A 401 3.28 -40.02 3.33
N ARG A 402 2.17 -40.75 3.21
CA ARG A 402 1.83 -41.51 1.99
C ARG A 402 1.54 -40.57 0.81
N LEU A 403 0.78 -39.49 1.04
CA LEU A 403 0.50 -38.47 0.04
C LEU A 403 1.81 -37.85 -0.47
N LYS A 404 2.72 -37.48 0.42
CA LYS A 404 4.03 -36.93 0.06
C LYS A 404 4.82 -37.91 -0.83
N GLN A 405 4.92 -39.17 -0.42
CA GLN A 405 5.63 -40.19 -1.21
C GLN A 405 4.99 -40.42 -2.59
N ARG A 406 3.65 -40.43 -2.66
CA ARG A 406 2.91 -40.56 -3.93
C ARG A 406 3.12 -39.34 -4.82
N SER A 407 3.11 -38.14 -4.24
CA SER A 407 3.37 -36.88 -4.95
C SER A 407 4.77 -36.86 -5.56
N GLU A 408 5.80 -37.25 -4.80
CA GLU A 408 7.18 -37.33 -5.30
C GLU A 408 7.27 -38.30 -6.50
N GLY A 409 6.65 -39.47 -6.41
CA GLY A 409 6.62 -40.44 -7.51
C GLY A 409 5.85 -39.97 -8.75
N LEU A 410 4.71 -39.31 -8.57
CA LEU A 410 3.93 -38.76 -9.69
C LEU A 410 4.67 -37.61 -10.38
N VAL A 411 5.27 -36.69 -9.62
CA VAL A 411 6.08 -35.59 -10.16
C VAL A 411 7.26 -36.12 -10.97
N GLU A 412 7.94 -37.18 -10.51
CA GLU A 412 9.03 -37.80 -11.25
C GLU A 412 8.54 -38.34 -12.61
N THR A 413 7.41 -39.05 -12.65
CA THR A 413 6.83 -39.59 -13.88
C THR A 413 6.30 -38.51 -14.84
N GLU A 414 5.64 -37.48 -14.32
CA GLU A 414 5.11 -36.37 -15.10
C GLU A 414 6.23 -35.55 -15.74
N GLN A 415 7.27 -35.21 -14.95
CA GLN A 415 8.45 -34.52 -15.45
C GLN A 415 9.20 -35.35 -16.49
N GLY A 416 9.26 -36.68 -16.34
CA GLY A 416 9.84 -37.58 -17.33
C GLY A 416 9.10 -37.59 -18.67
N LEU A 417 7.76 -37.63 -18.64
CA LEU A 417 6.94 -37.57 -19.86
C LEU A 417 7.08 -36.21 -20.55
N GLU A 418 7.04 -35.12 -19.78
CA GLU A 418 7.22 -33.76 -20.30
C GLU A 418 8.61 -33.56 -20.91
N PHE A 419 9.66 -34.02 -20.22
CA PHE A 419 11.04 -33.96 -20.70
C PHE A 419 11.20 -34.72 -22.02
N GLY A 420 10.68 -35.96 -22.11
CA GLY A 420 10.73 -36.74 -23.35
C GLY A 420 10.01 -36.07 -24.53
N ALA A 421 8.86 -35.45 -24.29
CA ALA A 421 8.14 -34.69 -25.33
C ALA A 421 8.93 -33.45 -25.79
N GLN A 422 9.48 -32.68 -24.85
CA GLN A 422 10.32 -31.51 -25.15
C GLN A 422 11.59 -31.89 -25.89
N LEU A 423 12.22 -33.01 -25.53
CA LEU A 423 13.40 -33.52 -26.23
C LEU A 423 13.07 -33.93 -27.67
N THR A 424 11.91 -34.55 -27.89
CA THR A 424 11.44 -34.88 -29.25
C THR A 424 11.24 -33.62 -30.11
N VAL A 425 10.65 -32.56 -29.53
CA VAL A 425 10.48 -31.27 -30.21
C VAL A 425 11.83 -30.61 -30.51
N LEU A 426 12.78 -30.68 -29.58
CA LEU A 426 14.15 -30.21 -29.77
C LEU A 426 14.80 -30.93 -30.96
N GLU A 427 14.75 -32.27 -31.00
CA GLU A 427 15.32 -33.06 -32.10
C GLU A 427 14.71 -32.69 -33.46
N GLN A 428 13.39 -32.53 -33.54
CA GLN A 428 12.71 -32.10 -34.77
C GLN A 428 13.14 -30.69 -35.20
N SER A 429 13.22 -29.76 -34.25
CA SER A 429 13.70 -28.39 -34.48
C SER A 429 15.15 -28.39 -35.01
N LEU A 430 16.03 -29.20 -34.41
CA LEU A 430 17.42 -29.34 -34.81
C LEU A 430 17.56 -29.88 -36.24
N GLN A 431 16.83 -30.95 -36.57
CA GLN A 431 16.81 -31.51 -37.92
C GLN A 431 16.36 -30.48 -38.96
N HIS A 432 15.30 -29.73 -38.67
CA HIS A 432 14.80 -28.68 -39.55
C HIS A 432 15.78 -27.52 -39.71
N GLN A 433 16.44 -27.10 -38.63
CA GLN A 433 17.45 -26.05 -38.66
C GLN A 433 18.65 -26.49 -39.50
N LEU A 434 19.20 -27.68 -39.25
CA LEU A 434 20.34 -28.22 -40.02
C LEU A 434 20.04 -28.33 -41.52
N ALA A 435 18.81 -28.74 -41.87
CA ALA A 435 18.39 -28.89 -43.27
C ALA A 435 18.26 -27.54 -44.02
N ARG A 436 18.04 -26.44 -43.30
CA ARG A 436 17.87 -25.08 -43.88
C ARG A 436 19.14 -24.23 -43.83
N CYS A 437 20.22 -24.76 -43.25
CA CYS A 437 21.52 -24.11 -43.29
C CYS A 437 22.13 -24.27 -44.69
N ASP A 438 22.08 -23.19 -45.46
CA ASP A 438 22.60 -23.11 -46.83
C ASP A 438 23.93 -22.33 -46.91
N THR A 439 24.34 -21.68 -45.81
CA THR A 439 25.63 -20.99 -45.70
C THR A 439 26.34 -21.35 -44.39
N PRO A 440 27.68 -21.27 -44.32
CA PRO A 440 28.42 -21.46 -43.08
C PRO A 440 27.93 -20.57 -41.93
N GLU A 441 27.59 -19.32 -42.23
CA GLU A 441 27.11 -18.35 -41.26
C GLU A 441 25.71 -18.73 -40.72
N ALA A 442 24.84 -19.27 -41.57
CA ALA A 442 23.54 -19.80 -41.15
C ALA A 442 23.67 -21.04 -40.25
N ALA A 443 24.73 -21.83 -40.41
CA ALA A 443 25.04 -22.96 -39.52
C ALA A 443 25.49 -22.48 -38.13
N ASP A 444 26.33 -21.45 -38.06
CA ASP A 444 26.76 -20.85 -36.77
C ASP A 444 25.56 -20.22 -36.01
N GLU A 445 24.67 -19.50 -36.71
CA GLU A 445 23.45 -18.98 -36.10
C GLU A 445 22.48 -20.10 -35.64
N GLY A 446 22.36 -21.17 -36.43
CA GLY A 446 21.57 -22.35 -36.07
C GLY A 446 22.08 -22.99 -34.78
N LEU A 447 23.40 -23.15 -34.66
CA LEU A 447 24.04 -23.67 -33.45
C LEU A 447 23.73 -22.80 -32.22
N ALA A 448 23.89 -21.48 -32.33
CA ALA A 448 23.62 -20.58 -31.20
C ALA A 448 22.15 -20.71 -30.70
N ARG A 449 21.19 -20.81 -31.63
CA ARG A 449 19.77 -21.03 -31.29
C ARG A 449 19.54 -22.39 -30.63
N ALA A 450 20.16 -23.44 -31.14
CA ALA A 450 20.07 -24.79 -30.59
C ALA A 450 20.61 -24.87 -29.14
N ILE A 451 21.77 -24.25 -28.87
CA ILE A 451 22.35 -24.21 -27.52
C ILE A 451 21.43 -23.47 -26.54
N SER A 452 20.86 -22.34 -26.94
CA SER A 452 19.92 -21.60 -26.09
C SER A 452 18.65 -22.40 -25.75
N GLN A 453 18.14 -23.22 -26.70
CA GLN A 453 17.02 -24.13 -26.44
C GLN A 453 17.38 -25.20 -25.40
N ILE A 454 18.61 -25.75 -25.47
CA ILE A 454 19.11 -26.72 -24.50
C ILE A 454 19.25 -26.09 -23.11
N GLU A 455 19.85 -24.89 -23.00
CA GLU A 455 20.02 -24.18 -21.72
C GLU A 455 18.66 -23.87 -21.06
N THR A 456 17.64 -23.58 -21.87
CA THR A 456 16.26 -23.38 -21.36
C THR A 456 15.69 -24.66 -20.74
N LEU A 457 15.96 -25.83 -21.35
CA LEU A 457 15.56 -27.13 -20.80
C LEU A 457 16.36 -27.47 -19.54
N GLU A 458 17.67 -27.16 -19.50
CA GLU A 458 18.51 -27.36 -18.31
C GLU A 458 17.97 -26.59 -17.10
N GLY A 459 17.56 -25.33 -17.30
CA GLY A 459 16.96 -24.51 -16.24
C GLY A 459 15.61 -25.03 -15.75
N ARG A 460 14.77 -25.53 -16.66
CA ARG A 460 13.41 -26.04 -16.33
C ARG A 460 13.45 -27.37 -15.56
N PHE A 461 14.43 -28.23 -15.86
CA PHE A 461 14.51 -29.60 -15.34
C PHE A 461 15.67 -29.81 -14.34
N ALA A 462 16.18 -28.72 -13.73
CA ALA A 462 17.36 -28.72 -12.87
C ALA A 462 17.31 -29.66 -11.64
N THR A 463 16.12 -30.08 -11.21
CA THR A 463 15.92 -30.92 -10.02
C THR A 463 16.21 -32.40 -10.25
N GLN A 464 16.39 -32.85 -11.50
CA GLN A 464 16.62 -34.26 -11.84
C GLN A 464 18.00 -34.46 -12.49
N PRO A 465 18.99 -35.04 -11.78
CA PRO A 465 20.34 -35.25 -12.30
C PRO A 465 20.41 -36.05 -13.61
N ARG A 466 19.49 -37.01 -13.78
CA ARG A 466 19.42 -37.86 -14.97
C ARG A 466 19.11 -37.06 -16.25
N PHE A 467 18.24 -36.04 -16.17
CA PHE A 467 17.91 -35.20 -17.33
C PHE A 467 19.08 -34.28 -17.71
N ALA A 468 19.87 -33.84 -16.74
CA ALA A 468 21.06 -33.05 -16.99
C ALA A 468 22.11 -33.84 -17.79
N GLU A 469 22.36 -35.10 -17.44
CA GLU A 469 23.27 -35.98 -18.20
C GLU A 469 22.82 -36.15 -19.66
N GLU A 470 21.52 -36.33 -19.89
CA GLU A 470 20.97 -36.46 -21.24
C GLU A 470 21.10 -35.15 -22.04
N LEU A 471 20.82 -33.99 -21.45
CA LEU A 471 20.98 -32.69 -22.11
C LEU A 471 22.44 -32.38 -22.47
N VAL A 472 23.40 -32.77 -21.63
CA VAL A 472 24.84 -32.64 -21.91
C VAL A 472 25.22 -33.46 -23.15
N GLN A 473 24.79 -34.72 -23.24
CA GLN A 473 25.04 -35.56 -24.42
C GLN A 473 24.43 -34.96 -25.70
N ARG A 474 23.23 -34.37 -25.59
CA ARG A 474 22.59 -33.69 -26.73
C ARG A 474 23.31 -32.43 -27.15
N ARG A 475 23.84 -31.65 -26.19
CA ARG A 475 24.66 -30.48 -26.47
C ARG A 475 25.90 -30.83 -27.28
N GLU A 476 26.60 -31.91 -26.90
CA GLU A 476 27.74 -32.42 -27.66
C GLU A 476 27.34 -32.84 -29.08
N THR A 477 26.25 -33.61 -29.20
CA THR A 477 25.72 -34.05 -30.51
C THR A 477 25.37 -32.87 -31.43
N VAL A 478 24.77 -31.81 -30.88
CA VAL A 478 24.41 -30.59 -31.62
C VAL A 478 25.66 -29.85 -32.09
N LEU A 479 26.67 -29.69 -31.23
CA LEU A 479 27.93 -29.05 -31.60
C LEU A 479 28.61 -29.78 -32.75
N GLU A 480 28.68 -31.11 -32.68
CA GLU A 480 29.27 -31.95 -33.73
C GLU A 480 28.48 -31.84 -35.05
N ALA A 481 27.15 -31.93 -35.00
CA ALA A 481 26.31 -31.89 -36.19
C ALA A 481 26.40 -30.55 -36.94
N PHE A 482 26.35 -29.41 -36.22
CA PHE A 482 26.50 -28.10 -36.84
C PHE A 482 27.93 -27.83 -37.32
N ALA A 483 28.95 -28.30 -36.60
CA ALA A 483 30.34 -28.20 -37.04
C ALA A 483 30.56 -28.95 -38.37
N ALA A 484 30.07 -30.18 -38.46
CA ALA A 484 30.13 -30.99 -39.68
C ALA A 484 29.38 -30.33 -40.85
N ARG A 485 28.17 -29.81 -40.62
CA ARG A 485 27.39 -29.11 -41.65
C ARG A 485 28.10 -27.85 -42.15
N ARG A 486 28.68 -27.07 -41.24
CA ARG A 486 29.46 -25.88 -41.58
C ARG A 486 30.69 -26.22 -42.43
N GLU A 487 31.43 -27.26 -42.05
CA GLU A 487 32.58 -27.74 -42.82
C GLU A 487 32.18 -28.17 -44.23
N GLN A 488 31.07 -28.91 -44.37
CA GLN A 488 30.51 -29.29 -45.66
C GLN A 488 30.19 -28.06 -46.53
N LEU A 489 29.45 -27.09 -45.99
CA LEU A 489 29.06 -25.87 -46.71
C LEU A 489 30.29 -25.04 -47.11
N GLN A 490 31.30 -24.97 -46.24
CA GLN A 490 32.56 -24.30 -46.53
C GLN A 490 33.31 -24.99 -47.68
N ALA A 491 33.37 -26.32 -47.67
CA ALA A 491 33.99 -27.10 -48.74
C ALA A 491 33.26 -26.91 -50.09
N GLU A 492 31.92 -26.88 -50.07
CA GLU A 492 31.09 -26.60 -51.25
C GLU A 492 31.34 -25.19 -51.80
N ARG A 493 31.38 -24.17 -50.91
CA ARG A 493 31.71 -22.79 -51.27
C ARG A 493 33.09 -22.71 -51.93
N ASN A 494 34.12 -23.28 -51.30
CA ASN A 494 35.49 -23.27 -51.80
C ASN A 494 35.64 -23.97 -53.17
N ARG A 495 34.92 -25.09 -53.39
CA ARG A 495 34.92 -25.77 -54.69
C ARG A 495 34.28 -24.90 -55.77
N ARG A 496 33.15 -24.26 -55.45
CA ARG A 496 32.43 -23.39 -56.39
C ARG A 496 33.24 -22.15 -56.76
N THR A 497 33.87 -21.49 -55.79
CA THR A 497 34.71 -20.32 -56.02
C THR A 497 35.94 -20.66 -56.85
N SER A 498 36.60 -21.79 -56.55
CA SER A 498 37.74 -22.28 -57.35
C SER A 498 37.33 -22.58 -58.80
N ALA A 499 36.19 -23.25 -59.01
CA ALA A 499 35.68 -23.54 -60.36
C ALA A 499 35.35 -22.27 -61.16
N LEU A 500 34.73 -21.27 -60.51
CA LEU A 500 34.46 -19.96 -61.12
C LEU A 500 35.76 -19.24 -61.50
N ARG A 501 36.75 -19.20 -60.62
CA ARG A 501 38.05 -18.57 -60.89
C ARG A 501 38.73 -19.19 -62.11
N VAL A 502 38.84 -20.52 -62.16
CA VAL A 502 39.44 -21.24 -63.31
C VAL A 502 38.66 -20.99 -64.60
N ALA A 503 37.33 -20.91 -64.53
CA ALA A 503 36.50 -20.61 -65.71
C ALA A 503 36.78 -19.20 -66.25
N VAL A 504 36.87 -18.20 -65.37
CA VAL A 504 37.19 -16.81 -65.75
C VAL A 504 38.61 -16.72 -66.31
N GLU A 505 39.61 -17.31 -65.64
CA GLU A 505 41.00 -17.33 -66.12
C GLU A 505 41.13 -17.88 -67.54
N ARG A 506 40.45 -18.99 -67.85
CA ARG A 506 40.43 -19.56 -69.21
C ARG A 506 39.83 -18.62 -70.25
N ILE A 507 38.79 -17.87 -69.88
CA ILE A 507 38.20 -16.86 -70.76
C ILE A 507 39.24 -15.75 -71.00
N LEU A 508 39.84 -15.23 -69.93
CA LEU A 508 40.83 -14.14 -70.02
C LEU A 508 42.07 -14.54 -70.85
N ASP A 509 42.55 -15.78 -70.72
CA ASP A 509 43.66 -16.29 -71.53
C ASP A 509 43.35 -16.35 -73.03
N GLY A 510 42.08 -16.52 -73.41
CA GLY A 510 41.61 -16.55 -74.80
C GLY A 510 41.37 -15.17 -75.43
N VAL A 511 41.18 -14.13 -74.62
CA VAL A 511 40.87 -12.76 -75.07
C VAL A 511 41.95 -12.16 -75.97
N PRO A 512 43.27 -12.22 -75.65
CA PRO A 512 44.33 -11.62 -76.48
C PRO A 512 44.28 -12.04 -77.96
N ARG A 513 44.05 -13.34 -78.23
CA ARG A 513 44.01 -13.86 -79.61
C ARG A 513 42.83 -13.31 -80.42
N ARG A 514 41.70 -13.04 -79.76
CA ARG A 514 40.49 -12.50 -80.42
C ARG A 514 40.63 -11.00 -80.64
N VAL A 515 41.16 -10.28 -79.66
CA VAL A 515 41.44 -8.85 -79.73
C VAL A 515 42.49 -8.53 -80.81
N GLY A 516 43.53 -9.34 -80.95
CA GLY A 516 44.57 -9.16 -81.97
C GLY A 516 44.08 -9.23 -83.43
N ARG A 517 42.89 -9.81 -83.68
CA ARG A 517 42.27 -9.84 -85.02
C ARG A 517 41.49 -8.57 -85.35
N LEU A 518 41.19 -7.73 -84.36
CA LEU A 518 40.44 -6.49 -84.52
C LEU A 518 41.39 -5.38 -84.99
N THR A 519 40.92 -4.50 -85.86
CA THR A 519 41.76 -3.55 -86.60
C THR A 519 41.71 -2.12 -86.06
N ASP A 520 40.64 -1.74 -85.36
CA ASP A 520 40.45 -0.39 -84.84
C ASP A 520 39.94 -0.41 -83.39
N GLY A 521 40.05 0.75 -82.73
CA GLY A 521 39.67 0.91 -81.34
C GLY A 521 38.17 0.74 -81.09
N GLU A 522 37.31 1.14 -82.03
CA GLU A 522 35.85 1.00 -81.90
C GLU A 522 35.44 -0.47 -81.87
N ALA A 523 36.03 -1.31 -82.73
CA ALA A 523 35.81 -2.76 -82.73
C ALA A 523 36.25 -3.42 -81.42
N ILE A 524 37.35 -2.96 -80.81
CA ILE A 524 37.80 -3.47 -79.50
C ILE A 524 36.84 -3.04 -78.39
N HIS A 525 36.37 -1.79 -78.40
CA HIS A 525 35.35 -1.33 -77.45
C HIS A 525 34.05 -2.12 -77.58
N ALA A 526 33.59 -2.37 -78.81
CA ALA A 526 32.41 -3.19 -79.08
C ALA A 526 32.58 -4.63 -78.60
N PHE A 527 33.76 -5.23 -78.81
CA PHE A 527 34.08 -6.57 -78.31
C PHE A 527 33.99 -6.66 -76.77
N PHE A 528 34.63 -5.75 -76.04
CA PHE A 528 34.55 -5.77 -74.57
C PHE A 528 33.19 -5.32 -74.02
N ALA A 529 32.35 -4.69 -74.84
CA ALA A 529 31.00 -4.28 -74.44
C ALA A 529 29.96 -5.39 -74.66
N ALA A 530 30.06 -6.15 -75.76
CA ALA A 530 29.00 -7.05 -76.24
C ALA A 530 29.44 -8.50 -76.54
N ASP A 531 30.70 -8.87 -76.30
CA ASP A 531 31.12 -10.27 -76.47
C ASP A 531 30.60 -11.16 -75.34
N THR A 532 29.92 -12.24 -75.72
CA THR A 532 29.30 -13.20 -74.80
C THR A 532 30.27 -13.85 -73.80
N LEU A 533 31.55 -14.01 -74.13
CA LEU A 533 32.54 -14.56 -73.19
C LEU A 533 32.99 -13.50 -72.18
N VAL A 534 33.11 -12.24 -72.60
CA VAL A 534 33.44 -11.11 -71.71
C VAL A 534 32.30 -10.84 -70.73
N GLU A 535 31.04 -10.88 -71.19
CA GLU A 535 29.87 -10.78 -70.33
C GLU A 535 29.81 -11.94 -69.32
N ARG A 536 30.07 -13.17 -69.78
CA ARG A 536 30.15 -14.35 -68.91
C ARG A 536 31.24 -14.20 -67.84
N ALA A 537 32.43 -13.70 -68.22
CA ALA A 537 33.51 -13.47 -67.27
C ALA A 537 33.11 -12.42 -66.20
N ARG A 538 32.47 -11.31 -66.59
CA ARG A 538 31.96 -10.31 -65.64
C ARG A 538 30.91 -10.91 -64.70
N HIS A 539 29.95 -11.66 -65.24
CA HIS A 539 28.93 -12.33 -64.43
C HIS A 539 29.54 -13.33 -63.43
N GLN A 540 30.53 -14.12 -63.84
CA GLN A 540 31.23 -15.06 -62.95
C GLN A 540 32.09 -14.34 -61.89
N ILE A 541 32.65 -13.18 -62.21
CA ILE A 541 33.35 -12.31 -61.24
C ILE A 541 32.35 -11.77 -60.20
N ASP A 542 31.16 -11.35 -60.61
CA ASP A 542 30.13 -10.89 -59.68
C ASP A 542 29.63 -12.04 -58.79
N GLN A 543 29.48 -13.25 -59.34
CA GLN A 543 29.19 -14.46 -58.54
C GLN A 543 30.28 -14.78 -57.51
N LEU A 544 31.56 -14.50 -57.80
CA LEU A 544 32.63 -14.63 -56.81
C LEU A 544 32.46 -13.64 -55.65
N ARG A 545 32.05 -12.39 -55.93
CA ARG A 545 31.75 -11.39 -54.89
C ARG A 545 30.57 -11.80 -54.02
N GLU A 546 29.50 -12.33 -54.63
CA GLU A 546 28.34 -12.87 -53.91
C GLU A 546 28.72 -14.03 -52.96
N LEU A 547 29.75 -14.82 -53.32
CA LEU A 547 30.27 -15.91 -52.50
C LEU A 547 31.33 -15.47 -51.47
N GLY A 548 31.63 -14.17 -51.38
CA GLY A 548 32.59 -13.60 -50.43
C GLY A 548 34.05 -13.55 -50.90
N GLU A 549 34.35 -13.91 -52.14
CA GLU A 549 35.70 -13.93 -52.73
C GLU A 549 36.07 -12.60 -53.41
N ASN A 550 35.98 -11.50 -52.66
CA ASN A 550 36.16 -10.15 -53.21
C ASN A 550 37.56 -9.92 -53.81
N VAL A 551 38.60 -10.42 -53.14
CA VAL A 551 40.00 -10.23 -53.59
C VAL A 551 40.21 -10.90 -54.95
N ALA A 552 39.82 -12.17 -55.08
CA ALA A 552 39.95 -12.90 -56.35
C ALA A 552 39.08 -12.29 -57.46
N ALA A 553 37.88 -11.81 -57.13
CA ALA A 553 37.02 -11.11 -58.07
C ALA A 553 37.67 -9.82 -58.61
N ASP A 554 38.26 -9.01 -57.73
CA ASP A 554 38.90 -7.75 -58.10
C ASP A 554 40.19 -7.96 -58.92
N GLU A 555 40.98 -8.99 -58.60
CA GLU A 555 42.13 -9.40 -59.41
C GLU A 555 41.72 -9.76 -60.84
N LEU A 556 40.69 -10.59 -61.00
CA LEU A 556 40.18 -11.02 -62.31
C LEU A 556 39.55 -9.85 -63.09
N ALA A 557 38.82 -8.96 -62.42
CA ALA A 557 38.26 -7.76 -63.03
C ALA A 557 39.36 -6.82 -63.55
N SER A 558 40.40 -6.62 -62.74
CA SER A 558 41.56 -5.81 -63.10
C SER A 558 42.31 -6.41 -64.29
N ARG A 559 42.46 -7.74 -64.32
CA ARG A 559 43.06 -8.45 -65.46
C ARG A 559 42.25 -8.30 -66.75
N LEU A 560 40.91 -8.38 -66.67
CA LEU A 560 40.04 -8.14 -67.82
C LEU A 560 40.17 -6.71 -68.36
N GLN A 561 40.26 -5.71 -67.48
CA GLN A 561 40.47 -4.32 -67.85
C GLN A 561 41.85 -4.11 -68.50
N ALA A 562 42.90 -4.70 -67.92
CA ALA A 562 44.25 -4.63 -68.47
C ALA A 562 44.34 -5.22 -69.89
N LEU A 563 43.60 -6.30 -70.17
CA LEU A 563 43.51 -6.90 -71.50
C LEU A 563 42.86 -5.97 -72.53
N LYS A 564 41.84 -5.20 -72.13
CA LYS A 564 41.22 -4.18 -72.98
C LYS A 564 42.20 -3.06 -73.31
N GLU A 565 42.90 -2.55 -72.31
CA GLU A 565 43.88 -1.47 -72.46
C GLU A 565 45.10 -1.90 -73.29
N ALA A 566 45.57 -3.15 -73.12
CA ALA A 566 46.61 -3.73 -73.97
C ALA A 566 46.15 -3.82 -75.43
N GLY A 567 44.94 -4.33 -75.67
CA GLY A 567 44.37 -4.41 -77.02
C GLY A 567 44.25 -3.08 -77.74
N LEU A 568 43.78 -2.03 -77.04
CA LEU A 568 43.66 -0.69 -77.61
C LEU A 568 45.03 -0.09 -77.96
N ARG A 569 46.06 -0.33 -77.14
CA ARG A 569 47.44 0.06 -77.44
C ARG A 569 47.96 -0.66 -78.68
N ASP A 570 47.83 -1.99 -78.74
CA ASP A 570 48.25 -2.79 -79.90
C ASP A 570 47.55 -2.39 -81.21
N ALA A 571 46.26 -2.02 -81.16
CA ALA A 571 45.53 -1.53 -82.32
C ALA A 571 45.99 -0.14 -82.75
N ARG A 572 46.25 0.76 -81.79
CA ARG A 572 46.80 2.09 -82.06
C ARG A 572 48.18 2.01 -82.70
N ASP A 573 49.07 1.17 -82.16
CA ASP A 573 50.41 0.97 -82.69
C ASP A 573 50.33 0.43 -84.14
N ARG A 574 49.42 -0.52 -84.42
CA ARG A 574 49.18 -1.02 -85.79
C ARG A 574 48.63 0.06 -86.74
N ALA A 575 47.77 0.94 -86.25
CA ALA A 575 47.19 2.04 -87.03
C ALA A 575 48.22 3.15 -87.32
N GLU A 576 49.05 3.52 -86.32
CA GLU A 576 50.14 4.50 -86.48
C GLU A 576 51.21 4.01 -87.47
N LEU A 577 51.47 2.69 -87.51
CA LEU A 577 52.40 2.07 -88.47
C LEU A 577 51.87 1.99 -89.92
N GLY A 578 50.61 2.43 -90.17
CA GLY A 578 50.09 2.71 -91.50
C GLY A 578 50.22 1.55 -92.51
N THR A 579 49.84 0.33 -92.11
CA THR A 579 49.95 -0.86 -92.96
C THR A 579 48.76 -1.00 -93.91
N SER A 580 48.91 -0.60 -95.17
CA SER A 580 47.98 -0.99 -96.25
C SER A 580 48.62 -2.11 -97.09
N GLY A 581 48.27 -3.36 -96.79
CA GLY A 581 48.84 -4.55 -97.44
C GLY A 581 50.25 -4.91 -96.94
N ASP A 582 51.15 -5.24 -97.87
CA ASP A 582 52.52 -5.69 -97.61
C ASP A 582 53.51 -4.50 -97.52
N SER A 583 53.09 -3.35 -96.97
CA SER A 583 53.98 -2.20 -96.79
C SER A 583 53.80 -1.52 -95.42
N LEU A 584 54.91 -1.14 -94.80
CA LEU A 584 55.02 -0.37 -93.56
C LEU A 584 55.29 1.11 -93.90
N ALA A 585 54.68 2.05 -93.19
CA ALA A 585 55.06 3.46 -93.28
C ALA A 585 55.89 3.86 -92.06
N LEU A 586 57.12 4.37 -92.30
CA LEU A 586 57.94 5.02 -91.27
C LEU A 586 58.22 6.46 -91.73
N GLY A 587 57.48 7.41 -91.16
CA GLY A 587 57.50 8.80 -91.61
C GLY A 587 56.95 8.93 -93.04
N ALA A 588 57.72 9.56 -93.94
CA ALA A 588 57.33 9.73 -95.35
C ALA A 588 57.70 8.53 -96.24
N GLN A 589 58.45 7.55 -95.72
CA GLN A 589 58.97 6.43 -96.51
C GLN A 589 58.09 5.19 -96.32
N ARG A 590 57.82 4.49 -97.42
CA ARG A 590 57.12 3.20 -97.42
C ARG A 590 58.11 2.08 -97.68
N PHE A 591 58.09 1.08 -96.82
CA PHE A 591 58.91 -0.13 -96.92
C PHE A 591 58.01 -1.30 -97.23
N SER A 592 58.35 -2.10 -98.24
CA SER A 592 57.68 -3.39 -98.44
C SER A 592 58.08 -4.33 -97.30
N ILE A 593 57.09 -5.00 -96.71
CA ILE A 593 57.29 -5.99 -95.65
C ILE A 593 57.06 -7.37 -96.26
N GLU A 594 58.09 -8.21 -96.23
CA GLU A 594 57.90 -9.64 -96.49
C GLU A 594 57.36 -10.30 -95.23
N ARG A 595 56.17 -10.92 -95.33
CA ARG A 595 55.48 -11.56 -94.19
C ARG A 595 55.64 -13.08 -94.19
N GLN A 596 56.29 -13.65 -95.20
CA GLN A 596 56.66 -15.07 -95.19
C GLN A 596 57.60 -15.38 -94.02
N ALA A 597 57.39 -16.53 -93.40
CA ALA A 597 58.34 -17.04 -92.40
C ALA A 597 59.69 -17.24 -93.09
N LEU A 598 60.75 -16.66 -92.50
CA LEU A 598 62.11 -16.83 -93.01
C LEU A 598 62.56 -18.27 -92.77
N GLU A 599 62.43 -19.09 -93.81
CA GLU A 599 62.79 -20.51 -93.76
C GLU A 599 64.15 -20.76 -94.44
N PRO A 600 65.11 -21.40 -93.76
CA PRO A 600 66.38 -21.77 -94.37
C PRO A 600 66.21 -23.00 -95.28
N VAL A 601 66.58 -22.85 -96.55
CA VAL A 601 66.52 -23.91 -97.57
C VAL A 601 67.93 -24.26 -98.04
N LEU A 602 68.22 -25.56 -98.13
CA LEU A 602 69.49 -26.09 -98.60
C LEU A 602 69.40 -26.38 -100.10
N LEU A 603 70.31 -25.83 -100.89
CA LEU A 603 70.35 -25.94 -102.35
C LEU A 603 71.71 -26.46 -102.82
N PRO A 604 71.76 -27.34 -103.85
CA PRO A 604 73.01 -27.78 -104.45
C PRO A 604 73.62 -26.70 -105.33
N GLY A 605 74.83 -26.24 -104.98
CA GLY A 605 75.65 -25.35 -105.81
C GLY A 605 76.69 -26.13 -106.64
N PRO A 606 77.33 -25.49 -107.64
CA PRO A 606 78.28 -26.17 -108.54
C PRO A 606 79.48 -26.78 -107.81
N GLU A 607 79.97 -26.17 -106.74
CA GLU A 607 81.13 -26.65 -105.98
C GLU A 607 80.81 -27.15 -104.56
N ALA A 608 79.78 -26.60 -103.89
CA ALA A 608 79.36 -26.97 -102.54
C ALA A 608 77.86 -26.71 -102.31
N LEU A 609 77.28 -27.32 -101.27
CA LEU A 609 75.92 -27.00 -100.80
C LEU A 609 75.84 -25.54 -100.31
N GLN A 610 74.70 -24.89 -100.58
CA GLN A 610 74.43 -23.52 -100.17
C GLN A 610 73.17 -23.46 -99.33
N LEU A 611 73.21 -22.68 -98.25
CA LEU A 611 72.02 -22.30 -97.50
C LEU A 611 71.49 -20.99 -98.08
N GLN A 612 70.22 -20.97 -98.48
CA GLN A 612 69.49 -19.76 -98.83
C GLN A 612 68.38 -19.55 -97.83
N LEU A 613 68.19 -18.31 -97.37
CA LEU A 613 67.05 -17.95 -96.54
C LEU A 613 65.91 -17.50 -97.45
N ALA A 614 64.81 -18.25 -97.48
CA ALA A 614 63.65 -17.98 -98.33
C ALA A 614 63.09 -16.57 -98.06
N GLY A 615 62.71 -15.86 -99.14
CA GLY A 615 62.27 -14.46 -99.06
C GLY A 615 63.40 -13.42 -98.97
N THR A 616 64.68 -13.84 -99.01
CA THR A 616 65.83 -12.92 -99.04
C THR A 616 66.88 -13.33 -100.08
N ASP A 617 67.74 -12.38 -100.46
CA ASP A 617 68.92 -12.64 -101.29
C ASP A 617 70.10 -13.24 -100.51
N TYR A 618 69.92 -13.53 -99.23
CA TYR A 618 70.97 -14.08 -98.38
C TYR A 618 71.29 -15.52 -98.78
N ARG A 619 72.51 -15.74 -99.26
CA ARG A 619 73.07 -17.06 -99.57
C ARG A 619 74.41 -17.24 -98.89
N ARG A 620 74.64 -18.42 -98.33
CA ARG A 620 75.90 -18.79 -97.68
C ARG A 620 76.34 -20.18 -98.11
N GLN A 621 77.55 -20.30 -98.64
CA GLN A 621 78.16 -21.62 -98.88
C GLN A 621 78.40 -22.33 -97.54
N LEU A 622 78.00 -23.60 -97.49
CA LEU A 622 78.20 -24.45 -96.32
C LEU A 622 79.46 -25.29 -96.52
N GLN A 623 80.43 -25.13 -95.62
CA GLN A 623 81.59 -26.03 -95.55
C GLN A 623 81.23 -27.21 -94.66
N TRP A 624 80.75 -28.30 -95.28
CA TRP A 624 80.34 -29.51 -94.56
C TRP A 624 80.98 -30.76 -95.18
N PRO A 625 82.23 -31.09 -94.77
CA PRO A 625 83.04 -32.13 -95.42
C PRO A 625 82.37 -33.51 -95.44
N GLU A 626 81.58 -33.80 -94.42
CA GLU A 626 80.81 -35.05 -94.29
C GLU A 626 79.65 -35.17 -95.28
N ALA A 627 79.13 -34.07 -95.82
CA ALA A 627 78.08 -34.12 -96.82
C ALA A 627 78.66 -34.39 -98.23
N GLU A 628 79.93 -34.02 -98.46
CA GLU A 628 80.56 -34.16 -99.78
C GLU A 628 80.70 -35.62 -100.25
N ARG A 629 80.82 -36.57 -99.33
CA ARG A 629 80.80 -38.02 -99.65
C ARG A 629 79.49 -38.48 -100.29
N PHE A 630 78.42 -37.69 -100.22
CA PHE A 630 77.12 -37.97 -100.81
C PHE A 630 76.78 -37.03 -101.99
N ARG A 631 77.80 -36.43 -102.63
CA ARG A 631 77.59 -35.45 -103.73
C ARG A 631 76.77 -36.01 -104.89
N GLU A 632 76.84 -37.31 -105.13
CA GLU A 632 76.11 -38.02 -106.18
C GLU A 632 74.58 -37.92 -106.06
N VAL A 633 74.05 -37.71 -104.85
CA VAL A 633 72.60 -37.57 -104.59
C VAL A 633 72.15 -36.13 -104.36
N TRP A 634 73.03 -35.13 -104.44
CA TRP A 634 72.66 -33.74 -104.11
C TRP A 634 71.68 -33.10 -105.09
N THR A 635 71.68 -33.54 -106.34
CA THR A 635 70.75 -33.07 -107.38
C THR A 635 69.50 -33.94 -107.49
N GLN A 636 69.36 -34.95 -106.63
CA GLN A 636 68.22 -35.86 -106.61
C GLN A 636 67.06 -35.22 -105.86
N LEU A 637 65.98 -34.90 -106.59
CA LEU A 637 64.78 -34.26 -106.02
C LEU A 637 63.95 -35.23 -105.17
N LEU A 638 63.98 -36.53 -105.49
CA LEU A 638 63.22 -37.58 -104.81
C LEU A 638 64.12 -38.78 -104.54
N VAL A 639 64.05 -39.36 -103.33
CA VAL A 639 64.90 -40.49 -102.87
C VAL A 639 64.81 -41.73 -103.78
N SER A 640 63.76 -41.83 -104.60
CA SER A 640 63.53 -42.94 -105.55
C SER A 640 64.18 -42.78 -106.93
N GLU A 641 64.77 -41.63 -107.27
CA GLU A 641 65.27 -41.33 -108.63
C GLU A 641 66.79 -41.14 -108.67
N ASN A 642 67.55 -42.06 -109.25
CA ASN A 642 68.99 -41.87 -109.48
C ASN A 642 69.36 -42.04 -110.96
N ALA A 643 70.61 -41.71 -111.33
CA ALA A 643 71.04 -41.68 -112.73
C ALA A 643 70.90 -43.02 -113.48
N ASP A 644 70.75 -44.15 -112.76
CA ASP A 644 70.65 -45.49 -113.32
C ASP A 644 69.21 -46.06 -113.32
N VAL A 645 68.24 -45.37 -112.72
CA VAL A 645 66.83 -45.80 -112.65
C VAL A 645 65.94 -44.69 -113.20
N TYR A 646 65.55 -44.84 -114.48
CA TYR A 646 64.81 -43.83 -115.23
C TYR A 646 63.33 -43.76 -114.81
N ARG A 647 62.96 -42.63 -114.20
CA ARG A 647 61.79 -41.87 -114.64
C ARG A 647 62.04 -40.39 -114.53
#